data_AF-A0A2E9LA98-F1
#
_entry.id   AF-A0A2E9LA98-F1
#
_cell.length_a   1.000
_cell.length_b   1.000
_cell.length_c   1.000
_cell.angle_alpha   90.00
_cell.angle_beta   90.00
_cell.angle_gamma   90.00
#
_symmetry.space_group_name_H-M   'P 1'
#
loop_
_entity.id
_entity.type
_entity.pdbx_description
1 polymer ?
#
loop_
_entity_poly.entity_id
_entity_poly.type
_entity_poly.pdbx_seq_one_letter_code
_entity_poly.pdbx_strand_id
1 'polypeptide(L)'
;MNEILLQLDAISYNHPDGLGLHNINLTINKGDRIAVVGGNGSGKSTLAKIISQRLTPTSGVISGICSNPENIGTVTDLRYFNSEETVSSALQAICGGDPANTISNVNLDPMILQRRIGRLSGGESYRVALAAQLQNKAPILLLDAPSSMLDARSANSLVEALADREEALVVFTADITVAIETCQTAVLLNQGEIVAVGQTIEILTDSELLKQHGVDMPSALSPSWLRRRARSQNFQGVISIEDFDQGERSAKDIAEQVAKFFNQFRSDFLEVTQRAQENFARREFAQHQINSQIRLLLHRQLVNQCVEVISPALDNLKDQAKRELWASARHIFAQAIAWRSDSELAETFFNSVTRRLFTLVGFDDDLEFRWFGGIALPVVDPGQGEVLTFRLRTTSSKLIQAVLEAFDVGQKWVNLERDSSNIALAIEKHLSETWEATMPVEIDVLKPVFYRNRGAYLVGRIRYLTRVSPLIIPLRSTEEGIVCDAVLLTENLTSRIFGFTRSYFHVNTKEPGAIVAFIKTLIPLKPVAELYTAIGYSAHGKTSLFRAIYRHLSNSTDRFEPARGIPGMVMTVFTLPSFGVVFKVIKDIFPPSKKITRSQVMDKYKMVFAHDRVGRMVDAQVFEDLAFPRERFSEDLLQELASEASRSITITDTDVIIHHLYTERRVYPLDLYLQEMPENLVLSATLDYGHAIKDLCAANIFPGDLFTKNFGVTRHGSVVFYDYDELTLLQDVTFREIPEARSFEDEMSSQPWFAVGANDVFPEEFRKFFRFPDSVGNSFDIAHGDLCDPETWVEMQRQHEVEAPEFFPYPEEVRLNITKFD
;
A
#
# COMPACT_ATOMS: atom_id res chain seq x y z
N MET A 1 13.42 3.72 47.35
CA MET A 1 12.15 4.46 47.53
C MET A 1 12.29 5.75 46.75
N ASN A 2 11.46 5.95 45.72
CA ASN A 2 11.52 7.17 44.90
C ASN A 2 11.03 8.36 45.74
N GLU A 3 11.72 9.49 45.64
CA GLU A 3 11.39 10.73 46.33
C GLU A 3 10.19 11.39 45.64
N ILE A 4 9.07 11.56 46.36
CA ILE A 4 7.83 12.15 45.83
C ILE A 4 7.98 13.67 45.82
N LEU A 5 7.97 14.27 44.63
CA LEU A 5 8.05 15.72 44.46
C LEU A 5 6.68 16.38 44.59
N LEU A 6 5.64 15.80 43.98
CA LEU A 6 4.27 16.33 44.04
C LEU A 6 3.26 15.19 43.95
N GLN A 7 2.20 15.27 44.74
CA GLN A 7 1.10 14.30 44.74
C GLN A 7 -0.24 15.05 44.72
N LEU A 8 -1.09 14.67 43.78
CA LEU A 8 -2.46 15.16 43.63
C LEU A 8 -3.39 14.05 44.09
N ASP A 9 -4.19 14.32 45.13
CA ASP A 9 -5.16 13.37 45.67
C ASP A 9 -6.59 13.91 45.51
N ALA A 10 -7.41 13.18 44.76
CA ALA A 10 -8.82 13.48 44.48
C ALA A 10 -9.09 14.90 43.98
N ILE A 11 -8.20 15.43 43.15
CA ILE A 11 -8.28 16.81 42.63
C ILE A 11 -9.47 16.95 41.68
N SER A 12 -10.36 17.89 41.99
CA SER A 12 -11.47 18.27 41.10
C SER A 12 -11.54 19.77 40.93
N TYR A 13 -11.98 20.23 39.75
CA TYR A 13 -12.11 21.64 39.43
C TYR A 13 -13.24 21.86 38.43
N ASN A 14 -14.15 22.79 38.70
CA ASN A 14 -15.26 23.11 37.80
C ASN A 14 -15.10 24.51 37.21
N HIS A 15 -15.11 24.63 35.88
CA HIS A 15 -15.21 25.92 35.20
C HIS A 15 -16.67 26.43 35.20
N PRO A 16 -16.89 27.76 35.07
CA PRO A 16 -18.23 28.34 35.03
C PRO A 16 -19.13 27.86 33.89
N ASP A 17 -18.55 27.30 32.83
CA ASP A 17 -19.21 26.76 31.63
C ASP A 17 -19.53 25.25 31.73
N GLY A 18 -19.26 24.62 32.88
CA GLY A 18 -19.62 23.23 33.19
C GLY A 18 -18.58 22.17 32.81
N LEU A 19 -17.45 22.55 32.21
CA LEU A 19 -16.31 21.66 31.94
C LEU A 19 -15.38 21.63 33.15
N GLY A 20 -14.80 20.47 33.48
CA GLY A 20 -14.01 20.34 34.72
C GLY A 20 -12.99 19.23 34.72
N LEU A 21 -12.26 19.12 35.83
CA LEU A 21 -11.48 17.96 36.22
C LEU A 21 -12.22 17.24 37.34
N HIS A 22 -12.21 15.91 37.32
CA HIS A 22 -12.94 15.07 38.26
C HIS A 22 -12.01 14.01 38.83
N ASN A 23 -11.84 14.02 40.15
CA ASN A 23 -11.14 13.00 40.92
C ASN A 23 -9.75 12.60 40.36
N ILE A 24 -8.92 13.60 40.02
CA ILE A 24 -7.58 13.40 39.47
C ILE A 24 -6.63 12.93 40.58
N ASN A 25 -6.01 11.77 40.36
CA ASN A 25 -4.97 11.22 41.22
C ASN A 25 -3.69 11.06 40.40
N LEU A 26 -2.61 11.75 40.78
CA LEU A 26 -1.34 11.74 40.06
C LEU A 26 -0.16 11.99 41.00
N THR A 27 0.85 11.13 40.92
CA THR A 27 2.09 11.28 41.69
C THR A 27 3.25 11.56 40.74
N ILE A 28 4.05 12.58 41.05
CA ILE A 28 5.25 12.98 40.33
C ILE A 28 6.44 12.77 41.25
N ASN A 29 7.32 11.85 40.90
CA ASN A 29 8.57 11.57 41.59
C ASN A 29 9.75 12.27 40.91
N LYS A 30 10.87 12.32 41.63
CA LYS A 30 12.12 12.84 41.09
C LYS A 30 12.60 12.02 39.89
N GLY A 31 12.88 12.71 38.78
CA GLY A 31 13.34 12.11 37.53
C GLY A 31 12.23 11.50 36.67
N ASP A 32 10.97 11.56 37.11
CA ASP A 32 9.84 11.08 36.29
C ASP A 32 9.72 11.92 35.02
N ARG A 33 9.46 11.26 33.88
CA ARG A 33 9.04 11.96 32.67
C ARG A 33 7.67 11.47 32.22
N ILE A 34 6.68 12.34 32.42
CA ILE A 34 5.27 12.04 32.28
C ILE A 34 4.69 12.85 31.13
N ALA A 35 4.11 12.18 30.15
CA ALA A 35 3.31 12.81 29.11
C ALA A 35 1.83 12.77 29.53
N VAL A 36 1.18 13.92 29.62
CA VAL A 36 -0.27 14.01 29.78
C VAL A 36 -0.90 14.27 28.41
N VAL A 37 -1.57 13.25 27.89
CA VAL A 37 -2.12 13.21 26.54
C VAL A 37 -3.65 13.19 26.57
N GLY A 38 -4.29 13.71 25.53
CA GLY A 38 -5.76 13.73 25.44
C GLY A 38 -6.26 14.66 24.34
N GLY A 39 -7.52 14.52 23.93
CA GLY A 39 -8.14 15.36 22.91
C GLY A 39 -8.31 16.83 23.32
N ASN A 40 -8.72 17.69 22.39
CA ASN A 40 -9.04 19.09 22.72
C ASN A 40 -10.20 19.15 23.73
N GLY A 41 -10.08 19.99 24.75
CA GLY A 41 -11.08 20.11 25.82
C GLY A 41 -11.00 19.03 26.91
N SER A 42 -10.02 18.12 26.88
CA SER A 42 -9.92 17.03 27.88
C SER A 42 -9.52 17.45 29.30
N GLY A 43 -9.12 18.72 29.50
CA GLY A 43 -8.69 19.25 30.81
C GLY A 43 -7.18 19.44 31.01
N LYS A 44 -6.34 19.13 30.00
CA LYS A 44 -4.87 19.24 30.06
C LYS A 44 -4.37 20.58 30.59
N SER A 45 -4.76 21.70 29.97
CA SER A 45 -4.33 23.03 30.40
C SER A 45 -4.90 23.44 31.75
N THR A 46 -6.07 22.91 32.15
CA THR A 46 -6.61 23.12 33.50
C THR A 46 -5.72 22.41 34.52
N LEU A 47 -5.35 21.15 34.25
CA LEU A 47 -4.48 20.36 35.13
C LEU A 47 -3.07 20.98 35.21
N ALA A 48 -2.51 21.45 34.09
CA ALA A 48 -1.25 22.18 34.07
C ALA A 48 -1.25 23.43 34.97
N LYS A 49 -2.36 24.18 34.97
CA LYS A 49 -2.54 25.36 35.84
C LYS A 49 -2.69 24.99 37.31
N ILE A 50 -3.32 23.87 37.64
CA ILE A 50 -3.43 23.38 39.02
C ILE A 50 -2.08 22.90 39.53
N ILE A 51 -1.33 22.13 38.73
CA ILE A 51 0.02 21.67 39.09
C ILE A 51 0.92 22.87 39.35
N SER A 52 0.94 23.85 38.42
CA SER A 52 1.70 25.10 38.59
C SER A 52 1.09 26.09 39.61
N GLN A 53 0.01 25.71 40.30
CA GLN A 53 -0.69 26.50 41.32
C GLN A 53 -1.17 27.88 40.86
N ARG A 54 -1.34 28.06 39.54
CA ARG A 54 -2.02 29.22 38.95
C ARG A 54 -3.53 29.12 39.06
N LEU A 55 -4.05 27.96 39.43
CA LEU A 55 -5.46 27.67 39.63
C LEU A 55 -5.63 26.85 40.91
N THR A 56 -6.55 27.25 41.79
CA THR A 56 -6.86 26.51 43.01
C THR A 56 -7.92 25.45 42.68
N PRO A 57 -7.72 24.17 43.04
CA PRO A 57 -8.74 23.13 42.84
C PRO A 57 -9.99 23.43 43.68
N THR A 58 -11.15 23.02 43.20
CA THR A 58 -12.42 23.14 43.94
C THR A 58 -12.48 22.15 45.10
N SER A 59 -11.86 20.98 44.94
CA SER A 59 -11.70 19.96 45.99
C SER A 59 -10.46 19.10 45.72
N GLY A 60 -10.01 18.37 46.75
CA GLY A 60 -8.80 17.55 46.72
C GLY A 60 -7.60 18.23 47.39
N VAL A 61 -6.48 17.51 47.49
CA VAL A 61 -5.27 17.98 48.19
C VAL A 61 -4.05 17.83 47.27
N ILE A 62 -3.21 18.86 47.25
CA ILE A 62 -1.89 18.81 46.62
C ILE A 62 -0.87 18.75 47.76
N SER A 63 -0.04 17.70 47.78
CA SER A 63 1.00 17.49 48.79
C SER A 63 2.34 17.16 48.14
N GLY A 64 3.43 17.14 48.92
CA GLY A 64 4.79 16.86 48.43
C GLY A 64 5.80 17.98 48.66
N ILE A 65 7.07 17.68 48.36
CA ILE A 65 8.22 18.55 48.63
C ILE A 65 8.21 19.81 47.74
N CYS A 66 7.67 19.68 46.52
CA CYS A 66 7.58 20.75 45.52
C CYS A 66 6.21 21.45 45.52
N SER A 67 5.54 21.54 46.68
CA SER A 67 4.23 22.18 46.85
C SER A 67 4.26 23.71 46.84
N ASN A 68 5.39 24.35 46.49
CA ASN A 68 5.47 25.80 46.27
C ASN A 68 5.57 26.10 44.76
N PRO A 69 4.92 27.16 44.24
CA PRO A 69 4.96 27.49 42.81
C PRO A 69 6.37 27.68 42.24
N GLU A 70 7.31 28.17 43.06
CA GLU A 70 8.71 28.40 42.67
C GLU A 70 9.47 27.10 42.32
N ASN A 71 9.01 25.96 42.81
CA ASN A 71 9.59 24.65 42.51
C ASN A 71 9.11 24.07 41.17
N ILE A 72 8.21 24.77 40.46
CA ILE A 72 7.58 24.31 39.22
C ILE A 72 7.91 25.29 38.10
N GLY A 73 8.82 24.85 37.24
CA GLY A 73 9.21 25.58 36.05
C GLY A 73 8.13 25.54 34.98
N THR A 74 7.71 26.68 34.46
CA THR A 74 6.79 26.77 33.31
C THR A 74 7.35 27.76 32.30
N VAL A 75 7.12 27.51 31.00
CA VAL A 75 7.59 28.41 29.95
C VAL A 75 6.88 29.77 30.11
N THR A 76 7.68 30.83 30.28
CA THR A 76 7.16 32.20 30.48
C THR A 76 6.82 32.82 29.14
N ASP A 77 5.64 33.41 29.01
CA ASP A 77 5.24 34.11 27.79
C ASP A 77 6.01 35.44 27.65
N LEU A 78 6.88 35.54 26.64
CA LEU A 78 7.68 36.75 26.42
C LEU A 78 6.84 37.99 26.09
N ARG A 79 5.54 37.84 25.78
CA ARG A 79 4.61 38.97 25.58
C ARG A 79 4.37 39.80 26.85
N TYR A 80 4.75 39.29 28.02
CA TYR A 80 4.74 40.06 29.26
C TYR A 80 5.94 41.03 29.39
N PHE A 81 6.95 40.91 28.52
CA PHE A 81 8.09 41.82 28.46
C PHE A 81 7.84 42.95 27.47
N ASN A 82 8.58 44.05 27.61
CA ASN A 82 8.43 45.19 26.73
C ASN A 82 8.84 44.83 25.29
N SER A 83 7.96 45.07 24.32
CA SER A 83 8.17 44.70 22.92
C SER A 83 9.40 45.35 22.28
N GLU A 84 9.88 46.45 22.84
CA GLU A 84 11.04 47.20 22.37
C GLU A 84 12.38 46.71 22.96
N GLU A 85 12.36 45.86 23.99
CA GLU A 85 13.55 45.24 24.56
C GLU A 85 14.14 44.19 23.62
N THR A 86 15.46 43.98 23.72
CA THR A 86 16.13 42.94 22.93
C THR A 86 16.02 41.58 23.62
N VAL A 87 16.12 40.51 22.85
CA VAL A 87 16.17 39.14 23.39
C VAL A 87 17.31 38.99 24.39
N SER A 88 18.46 39.60 24.12
CA SER A 88 19.61 39.60 25.03
C SER A 88 19.28 40.22 26.39
N SER A 89 18.62 41.38 26.43
CA SER A 89 18.27 42.02 27.71
C SER A 89 17.21 41.23 28.46
N ALA A 90 16.23 40.66 27.76
CA ALA A 90 15.19 39.84 28.36
C ALA A 90 15.76 38.55 28.99
N LEU A 91 16.62 37.83 28.27
CA LEU A 91 17.26 36.62 28.78
C LEU A 91 18.17 36.91 29.98
N GLN A 92 18.89 38.03 29.94
CA GLN A 92 19.72 38.46 31.06
C GLN A 92 18.89 38.82 32.30
N ALA A 93 17.69 39.38 32.11
CA ALA A 93 16.76 39.67 33.19
C ALA A 93 16.09 38.40 33.77
N ILE A 94 15.81 37.39 32.94
CA ILE A 94 15.11 36.15 33.37
C ILE A 94 16.06 35.16 34.05
N CYS A 95 17.24 34.92 33.48
CA CYS A 95 18.13 33.83 33.90
C CYS A 95 19.44 34.29 34.54
N GLY A 96 19.84 35.55 34.32
CA GLY A 96 21.22 35.97 34.52
C GLY A 96 22.20 35.26 33.58
N GLY A 97 23.51 35.55 33.73
CA GLY A 97 24.56 34.92 32.93
C GLY A 97 24.69 35.44 31.49
N ASP A 98 25.33 34.65 30.62
CA ASP A 98 25.55 34.98 29.19
C ASP A 98 24.36 34.50 28.33
N PRO A 99 23.58 35.41 27.72
CA PRO A 99 22.45 35.07 26.86
C PRO A 99 22.80 34.14 25.70
N ALA A 100 24.05 34.17 25.21
CA ALA A 100 24.50 33.28 24.13
C ALA A 100 24.49 31.80 24.54
N ASN A 101 24.89 31.50 25.77
CA ASN A 101 24.83 30.14 26.33
C ASN A 101 23.40 29.69 26.64
N THR A 102 22.48 30.63 26.85
CA THR A 102 21.07 30.30 27.07
C THR A 102 20.42 29.79 25.79
N ILE A 103 20.63 30.49 24.67
CA ILE A 103 19.98 30.14 23.39
C ILE A 103 20.65 28.98 22.63
N SER A 104 21.91 28.65 22.93
CA SER A 104 22.63 27.55 22.27
C SER A 104 21.94 26.20 22.46
N ASN A 105 21.26 26.02 23.60
CA ASN A 105 20.59 24.77 23.96
C ASN A 105 19.30 24.50 23.14
N VAL A 106 18.83 25.46 22.35
CA VAL A 106 17.60 25.33 21.53
C VAL A 106 17.85 25.64 20.04
N ASN A 107 19.12 25.61 19.61
CA ASN A 107 19.56 25.77 18.22
C ASN A 107 19.04 27.06 17.54
N LEU A 108 19.09 28.18 18.27
CA LEU A 108 18.78 29.52 17.73
C LEU A 108 20.05 30.22 17.22
N ASP A 109 19.93 30.95 16.11
CA ASP A 109 21.00 31.80 15.58
C ASP A 109 21.37 32.89 16.61
N PRO A 110 22.65 33.05 16.98
CA PRO A 110 23.10 34.12 17.88
C PRO A 110 22.65 35.54 17.50
N MET A 111 22.40 35.81 16.21
CA MET A 111 21.85 37.09 15.76
C MET A 111 20.48 37.41 16.38
N ILE A 112 19.73 36.41 16.86
CA ILE A 112 18.43 36.62 17.52
C ILE A 112 18.55 37.45 18.79
N LEU A 113 19.70 37.41 19.48
CA LEU A 113 19.95 38.15 20.73
C LEU A 113 19.80 39.66 20.55
N GLN A 114 20.11 40.16 19.35
CA GLN A 114 20.03 41.60 19.02
C GLN A 114 18.64 42.03 18.54
N ARG A 115 17.73 41.09 18.27
CA ARG A 115 16.37 41.40 17.80
C ARG A 115 15.49 41.82 18.96
N ARG A 116 14.52 42.70 18.65
CA ARG A 116 13.47 43.10 19.59
C ARG A 116 12.45 41.99 19.79
N ILE A 117 11.94 41.82 21.02
CA ILE A 117 10.93 40.78 21.35
C ILE A 117 9.70 40.91 20.45
N GLY A 118 9.21 42.13 20.21
CA GLY A 118 8.04 42.38 19.35
C GLY A 118 8.24 42.05 17.86
N ARG A 119 9.47 41.70 17.44
CA ARG A 119 9.81 41.32 16.07
C ARG A 119 10.06 39.83 15.90
N LEU A 120 9.92 39.04 16.96
CA LEU A 120 10.05 37.58 16.89
C LEU A 120 8.79 36.95 16.29
N SER A 121 8.95 35.87 15.52
CA SER A 121 7.84 34.99 15.21
C SER A 121 7.36 34.25 16.46
N GLY A 122 6.14 33.69 16.44
CA GLY A 122 5.62 32.92 17.57
C GLY A 122 6.53 31.76 18.00
N GLY A 123 7.10 31.03 17.03
CA GLY A 123 8.06 29.95 17.29
C GLY A 123 9.42 30.43 17.80
N GLU A 124 9.92 31.56 17.28
CA GLU A 124 11.14 32.19 17.81
C GLU A 124 10.96 32.65 19.26
N SER A 125 9.85 33.31 19.56
CA SER A 125 9.50 33.76 20.91
C SER A 125 9.37 32.58 21.88
N TYR A 126 8.72 31.48 21.45
CA TYR A 126 8.57 30.29 22.27
C TYR A 126 9.91 29.61 22.56
N ARG A 127 10.81 29.48 21.56
CA ARG A 127 12.15 28.89 21.77
C ARG A 127 13.01 29.72 22.72
N VAL A 128 12.96 31.05 22.63
CA VAL A 128 13.68 31.94 23.57
C VAL A 128 13.12 31.78 25.00
N ALA A 129 11.81 31.73 25.15
CA ALA A 129 11.16 31.50 26.44
C ALA A 129 11.55 30.15 27.07
N LEU A 130 11.55 29.11 26.25
CA LEU A 130 11.94 27.78 26.66
C LEU A 130 13.42 27.73 27.07
N ALA A 131 14.31 28.32 26.26
CA ALA A 131 15.73 28.41 26.56
C ALA A 131 15.99 29.04 27.93
N ALA A 132 15.26 30.11 28.24
CA ALA A 132 15.30 30.75 29.55
C ALA A 132 14.84 29.80 30.66
N GLN A 133 13.73 29.10 30.45
CA GLN A 133 13.18 28.19 31.44
C GLN A 133 14.09 26.98 31.71
N LEU A 134 14.79 26.48 30.69
CA LEU A 134 15.74 25.37 30.80
C LEU A 134 16.98 25.72 31.64
N GLN A 135 17.28 26.99 31.87
CA GLN A 135 18.36 27.44 32.76
C GLN A 135 17.94 27.47 34.24
N ASN A 136 16.64 27.64 34.54
CA ASN A 136 16.13 27.83 35.90
C ASN A 136 16.11 26.56 36.78
N LYS A 137 16.53 25.39 36.26
CA LYS A 137 16.71 24.10 36.98
C LYS A 137 15.67 23.79 38.07
N ALA A 138 14.39 24.07 37.79
CA ALA A 138 13.31 23.79 38.73
C ALA A 138 13.13 22.28 38.90
N PRO A 139 12.88 21.75 40.13
CA PRO A 139 12.72 20.31 40.36
C PRO A 139 11.67 19.62 39.47
N ILE A 140 10.62 20.36 39.10
CA ILE A 140 9.61 19.94 38.12
C ILE A 140 9.60 20.95 36.96
N LEU A 141 9.76 20.48 35.73
CA LEU A 141 9.59 21.26 34.51
C LEU A 141 8.28 20.86 33.82
N LEU A 142 7.38 21.83 33.67
CA LEU A 142 6.08 21.66 33.03
C LEU A 142 6.06 22.38 31.68
N LEU A 143 5.76 21.61 30.62
CA LEU A 143 5.62 22.11 29.26
C LEU A 143 4.18 21.91 28.78
N ASP A 144 3.49 22.98 28.36
CA ASP A 144 2.14 22.91 27.78
C ASP A 144 2.20 23.16 26.27
N ALA A 145 1.77 22.16 25.50
CA ALA A 145 1.75 22.10 24.04
C ALA A 145 3.05 22.57 23.34
N PRO A 146 4.22 21.98 23.67
CA PRO A 146 5.51 22.56 23.29
C PRO A 146 5.84 22.49 21.79
N SER A 147 5.18 21.62 21.00
CA SER A 147 5.35 21.57 19.54
C SER A 147 4.34 22.40 18.75
N SER A 148 3.31 22.96 19.38
CA SER A 148 2.21 23.67 18.68
C SER A 148 2.65 24.89 17.87
N MET A 149 3.82 25.46 18.19
CA MET A 149 4.38 26.66 17.57
C MET A 149 5.74 26.40 16.89
N LEU A 150 6.13 25.14 16.70
CA LEU A 150 7.44 24.72 16.18
C LEU A 150 7.32 23.99 14.83
N ASP A 151 8.29 24.20 13.95
CA ASP A 151 8.47 23.34 12.77
C ASP A 151 9.15 22.02 13.14
N ALA A 152 9.14 21.05 12.22
CA ALA A 152 9.68 19.70 12.46
C ALA A 152 11.17 19.69 12.87
N ARG A 153 12.01 20.60 12.36
CA ARG A 153 13.43 20.67 12.75
C ARG A 153 13.58 21.19 14.18
N SER A 154 12.76 22.17 14.53
CA SER A 154 12.77 22.82 15.83
C SER A 154 12.20 21.93 16.93
N ALA A 155 11.22 21.09 16.59
CA ALA A 155 10.69 20.06 17.48
C ALA A 155 11.75 19.01 17.83
N ASN A 156 12.58 18.58 16.86
CA ASN A 156 13.69 17.65 17.15
C ASN A 156 14.76 18.26 18.07
N SER A 157 15.14 19.52 17.84
CA SER A 157 16.09 20.21 18.72
C SER A 157 15.54 20.38 20.15
N LEU A 158 14.24 20.59 20.30
CA LEU A 158 13.56 20.58 21.60
C LEU A 158 13.70 19.23 22.30
N VAL A 159 13.46 18.12 21.58
CA VAL A 159 13.58 16.76 22.11
C VAL A 159 14.99 16.48 22.60
N GLU A 160 16.00 16.85 21.81
CA GLU A 160 17.42 16.71 22.19
C GLU A 160 17.75 17.50 23.46
N ALA A 161 17.27 18.74 23.56
CA ALA A 161 17.49 19.60 24.73
C ALA A 161 16.85 19.06 26.03
N LEU A 162 15.83 18.20 25.90
CA LEU A 162 15.13 17.57 27.02
C LEU A 162 15.66 16.16 27.34
N ALA A 163 16.50 15.55 26.49
CA ALA A 163 16.88 14.14 26.58
C ALA A 163 17.68 13.78 27.84
N ASP A 164 18.61 14.62 28.30
CA ASP A 164 19.58 14.29 29.38
C ASP A 164 19.38 15.08 30.68
N ARG A 165 18.14 15.51 30.94
CA ARG A 165 17.78 16.31 32.13
C ARG A 165 17.46 15.45 33.35
N GLU A 166 17.90 15.89 34.53
CA GLU A 166 17.70 15.23 35.83
C GLU A 166 16.40 15.62 36.52
N GLU A 167 15.77 16.74 36.11
CA GLU A 167 14.52 17.22 36.69
C GLU A 167 13.32 16.37 36.26
N ALA A 168 12.25 16.37 37.05
CA ALA A 168 11.01 15.71 36.65
C ALA A 168 10.36 16.51 35.51
N LEU A 169 10.02 15.86 34.41
CA LEU A 169 9.47 16.48 33.21
C LEU A 169 7.99 16.10 33.07
N VAL A 170 7.10 17.08 33.00
CA VAL A 170 5.68 16.85 32.71
C VAL A 170 5.29 17.59 31.44
N VAL A 171 4.98 16.84 30.39
CA VAL A 171 4.62 17.39 29.07
C VAL A 171 3.13 17.19 28.81
N PHE A 172 2.40 18.29 28.74
CA PHE A 172 1.02 18.30 28.30
C PHE A 172 1.01 18.48 26.79
N THR A 173 0.54 17.49 26.04
CA THR A 173 0.60 17.55 24.58
C THR A 173 -0.52 16.74 23.93
N ALA A 174 -0.98 17.21 22.78
CA ALA A 174 -1.75 16.40 21.84
C ALA A 174 -0.85 15.77 20.76
N ASP A 175 0.42 16.19 20.70
CA ASP A 175 1.43 15.65 19.80
C ASP A 175 2.08 14.42 20.44
N ILE A 176 1.64 13.25 19.96
CA ILE A 176 2.11 11.93 20.35
C ILE A 176 3.61 11.75 20.10
N THR A 177 4.17 12.42 19.08
CA THR A 177 5.60 12.33 18.75
C THR A 177 6.43 12.88 19.89
N VAL A 178 6.12 14.10 20.35
CA VAL A 178 6.83 14.72 21.48
C VAL A 178 6.69 13.87 22.73
N ALA A 179 5.49 13.38 23.04
CA ALA A 179 5.26 12.52 24.21
C ALA A 179 6.18 11.30 24.20
N ILE A 180 6.25 10.58 23.08
CA ILE A 180 7.11 9.38 22.91
C ILE A 180 8.58 9.73 23.03
N GLU A 181 9.01 10.84 22.43
CA GLU A 181 10.42 11.17 22.37
C GLU A 181 10.97 11.77 23.67
N THR A 182 10.12 12.33 24.53
CA THR A 182 10.55 12.99 25.76
C THR A 182 10.17 12.25 27.05
N CYS A 183 9.14 11.40 27.05
CA CYS A 183 8.54 10.84 28.27
C CYS A 183 8.54 9.30 28.30
N GLN A 184 8.64 8.71 29.50
CA GLN A 184 8.57 7.26 29.70
C GLN A 184 7.17 6.81 30.15
N THR A 185 6.43 7.63 30.88
CA THR A 185 5.07 7.32 31.35
C THR A 185 4.05 8.22 30.66
N ALA A 186 2.93 7.67 30.20
CA ALA A 186 1.82 8.45 29.66
C ALA A 186 0.59 8.35 30.56
N VAL A 187 -0.10 9.48 30.69
CA VAL A 187 -1.37 9.65 31.39
C VAL A 187 -2.39 10.11 30.36
N LEU A 188 -3.37 9.26 30.07
CA LEU A 188 -4.46 9.58 29.14
C LEU A 188 -5.58 10.29 29.89
N LEU A 189 -5.81 11.55 29.55
CA LEU A 189 -6.84 12.40 30.12
C LEU A 189 -7.98 12.57 29.11
N ASN A 190 -9.20 12.18 29.49
CA ASN A 190 -10.41 12.39 28.69
C ASN A 190 -11.53 12.96 29.55
N GLN A 191 -12.25 13.96 29.02
CA GLN A 191 -13.40 14.60 29.68
C GLN A 191 -13.19 14.93 31.17
N GLY A 192 -11.97 15.34 31.54
CA GLY A 192 -11.65 15.72 32.92
C GLY A 192 -11.23 14.59 33.85
N GLU A 193 -11.12 13.35 33.37
CA GLU A 193 -10.74 12.18 34.15
C GLU A 193 -9.48 11.52 33.60
N ILE A 194 -8.68 10.90 34.47
CA ILE A 194 -7.58 10.03 34.05
C ILE A 194 -8.17 8.66 33.72
N VAL A 195 -8.06 8.29 32.45
CA VAL A 195 -8.59 7.04 31.90
C VAL A 195 -7.56 5.92 31.98
N ALA A 196 -6.30 6.24 31.72
CA ALA A 196 -5.22 5.26 31.72
C ALA A 196 -3.89 5.88 32.15
N VAL A 197 -3.06 5.09 32.82
CA VAL A 197 -1.68 5.43 33.19
C VAL A 197 -0.83 4.20 32.91
N GLY A 198 0.26 4.37 32.17
CA GLY A 198 1.13 3.25 31.80
C GLY A 198 2.40 3.71 31.11
N GLN A 199 3.16 2.78 30.54
CA GLN A 199 4.30 3.18 29.72
C GLN A 199 3.81 3.95 28.50
N THR A 200 4.57 4.98 28.13
CA THR A 200 4.23 5.89 27.02
C THR A 200 4.01 5.11 25.73
N ILE A 201 4.84 4.09 25.48
CA ILE A 201 4.70 3.27 24.29
C ILE A 201 3.43 2.41 24.32
N GLU A 202 3.08 1.80 25.46
CA GLU A 202 1.92 0.92 25.59
C GLU A 202 0.62 1.72 25.39
N ILE A 203 0.49 2.84 26.10
CA ILE A 203 -0.70 3.71 26.03
C ILE A 203 -0.85 4.36 24.65
N LEU A 204 0.27 4.81 24.04
CA LEU A 204 0.21 5.55 22.77
C LEU A 204 0.22 4.64 21.53
N THR A 205 0.42 3.33 21.68
CA THR A 205 0.27 2.34 20.61
C THR A 205 -1.05 1.57 20.67
N ASP A 206 -1.79 1.67 21.77
CA ASP A 206 -3.15 1.16 21.87
C ASP A 206 -4.13 2.06 21.09
N SER A 207 -4.26 1.75 19.80
CA SER A 207 -5.11 2.50 18.88
C SER A 207 -6.59 2.51 19.28
N GLU A 208 -7.04 1.47 19.99
CA GLU A 208 -8.44 1.34 20.39
C GLU A 208 -8.71 2.22 21.62
N LEU A 209 -7.83 2.17 22.62
CA LEU A 209 -7.87 3.06 23.78
C LEU A 209 -7.84 4.54 23.38
N LEU A 210 -6.95 4.92 22.45
CA LEU A 210 -6.85 6.31 21.98
C LEU A 210 -8.09 6.76 21.20
N LYS A 211 -8.62 5.90 20.33
CA LYS A 211 -9.79 6.21 19.50
C LYS A 211 -11.07 6.33 20.33
N GLN A 212 -11.27 5.43 21.30
CA GLN A 212 -12.39 5.51 22.24
C GLN A 212 -12.42 6.82 23.02
N HIS A 213 -11.26 7.44 23.21
CA HIS A 213 -11.09 8.66 24.00
C HIS A 213 -10.75 9.90 23.15
N GLY A 214 -11.02 9.84 21.83
CA GLY A 214 -10.96 11.00 20.94
C GLY A 214 -9.56 11.57 20.69
N VAL A 215 -8.52 10.73 20.77
CA VAL A 215 -7.13 11.10 20.46
C VAL A 215 -6.76 10.58 19.07
N ASP A 216 -6.60 11.49 18.10
CA ASP A 216 -6.21 11.16 16.74
C ASP A 216 -4.74 10.73 16.66
N MET A 217 -4.48 9.57 16.05
CA MET A 217 -3.11 9.10 15.79
C MET A 217 -2.55 9.78 14.52
N PRO A 218 -1.40 10.48 14.58
CA PRO A 218 -0.80 11.11 13.40
C PRO A 218 -0.38 10.09 12.34
N SER A 219 -0.59 10.40 11.06
CA SER A 219 -0.26 9.53 9.92
C SER A 219 1.23 9.24 9.74
N ALA A 220 2.11 10.11 10.27
CA ALA A 220 3.57 9.92 10.28
C ALA A 220 4.02 8.87 11.28
N LEU A 221 3.16 8.55 12.26
CA LEU A 221 3.40 7.58 13.32
C LEU A 221 2.93 6.17 12.94
N SER A 222 3.13 5.77 11.68
CA SER A 222 2.96 4.37 11.29
C SER A 222 3.77 3.49 12.24
N PRO A 223 3.26 2.39 12.78
CA PRO A 223 3.99 1.63 13.78
C PRO A 223 5.41 1.24 13.32
N SER A 224 5.71 1.23 12.01
CA SER A 224 7.06 1.06 11.41
C SER A 224 8.15 2.04 11.88
N TRP A 225 7.84 3.30 12.19
CA TRP A 225 8.85 4.26 12.69
C TRP A 225 9.16 4.01 14.18
N LEU A 226 8.12 3.79 15.01
CA LEU A 226 8.23 3.36 16.41
C LEU A 226 9.02 2.05 16.53
N ARG A 227 8.70 1.10 15.64
CA ARG A 227 9.37 -0.20 15.49
C ARG A 227 10.88 -0.09 15.25
N ARG A 228 11.35 0.92 14.49
CA ARG A 228 12.79 1.12 14.23
C ARG A 228 13.54 1.62 15.45
N ARG A 229 12.94 2.51 16.26
CA ARG A 229 13.59 3.05 17.48
C ARG A 229 13.60 2.03 18.62
N ALA A 230 12.54 1.21 18.75
CA ALA A 230 12.53 0.06 19.66
C ALA A 230 13.63 -0.98 19.35
N ARG A 231 14.16 -1.06 18.12
CA ARG A 231 15.33 -1.89 17.80
C ARG A 231 16.65 -1.35 18.36
N SER A 232 16.75 -0.05 18.66
CA SER A 232 17.98 0.56 19.18
C SER A 232 18.16 0.38 20.68
N GLN A 233 17.08 0.14 21.41
CA GLN A 233 17.10 -0.27 22.81
C GLN A 233 16.81 -1.77 22.83
N ASN A 234 17.78 -2.60 23.21
CA ASN A 234 17.65 -4.07 23.29
C ASN A 234 16.40 -4.48 24.11
N PHE A 235 15.24 -4.59 23.46
CA PHE A 235 13.99 -4.98 24.12
C PHE A 235 13.84 -6.50 23.99
N GLN A 236 14.30 -7.22 25.01
CA GLN A 236 13.98 -8.62 25.26
C GLN A 236 12.99 -8.70 26.42
N GLY A 237 11.74 -8.30 26.19
CA GLY A 237 10.64 -8.53 27.12
C GLY A 237 9.91 -9.82 26.75
N VAL A 238 10.41 -10.97 27.19
CA VAL A 238 9.62 -12.22 27.19
C VAL A 238 8.76 -12.19 28.45
N ILE A 239 7.44 -12.02 28.28
CA ILE A 239 6.49 -12.15 29.40
C ILE A 239 6.50 -13.64 29.84
N SER A 240 6.88 -13.88 31.10
CA SER A 240 6.97 -15.20 31.73
C SER A 240 5.60 -15.90 31.82
N ILE A 241 5.63 -17.23 31.74
CA ILE A 241 4.46 -18.14 31.59
C ILE A 241 3.63 -18.32 32.89
N GLU A 242 4.07 -17.72 34.00
CA GLU A 242 3.58 -18.07 35.34
C GLU A 242 2.36 -17.27 35.82
N ASP A 243 1.97 -16.16 35.15
CA ASP A 243 0.91 -15.26 35.64
C ASP A 243 -0.42 -15.33 34.86
N PHE A 244 -0.59 -16.25 33.90
CA PHE A 244 -1.78 -16.30 33.03
C PHE A 244 -2.85 -17.29 33.53
N ASP A 245 -4.11 -16.84 33.51
CA ASP A 245 -5.27 -17.70 33.78
C ASP A 245 -5.49 -18.71 32.62
N GLN A 246 -6.27 -19.79 32.83
CA GLN A 246 -6.39 -20.86 31.80
C GLN A 246 -6.87 -20.36 30.42
N GLY A 247 -7.75 -19.35 30.39
CA GLY A 247 -8.24 -18.75 29.15
C GLY A 247 -7.18 -17.94 28.39
N GLU A 248 -6.27 -17.26 29.11
CA GLU A 248 -5.19 -16.50 28.51
C GLU A 248 -4.10 -17.41 27.92
N ARG A 249 -3.87 -18.58 28.54
CA ARG A 249 -2.99 -19.61 27.95
C ARG A 249 -3.52 -20.12 26.61
N SER A 250 -4.81 -20.44 26.53
CA SER A 250 -5.41 -20.89 25.26
C SER A 250 -5.38 -19.80 24.18
N ALA A 251 -5.62 -18.53 24.53
CA ALA A 251 -5.51 -17.42 23.59
C ALA A 251 -4.08 -17.25 23.05
N LYS A 252 -3.08 -17.37 23.94
CA LYS A 252 -1.66 -17.32 23.58
C LYS A 252 -1.26 -18.45 22.65
N ASP A 253 -1.70 -19.69 22.95
CA ASP A 253 -1.41 -20.85 22.10
C ASP A 253 -1.96 -20.65 20.68
N ILE A 254 -3.19 -20.14 20.54
CA ILE A 254 -3.78 -19.82 19.24
C ILE A 254 -2.94 -18.76 18.51
N ALA A 255 -2.60 -17.66 19.18
CA ALA A 255 -1.79 -16.59 18.60
C ALA A 255 -0.41 -17.10 18.12
N GLU A 256 0.24 -17.94 18.92
CA GLU A 256 1.53 -18.57 18.58
C GLU A 256 1.40 -19.54 17.40
N GLN A 257 0.32 -20.33 17.31
CA GLN A 257 0.08 -21.18 16.14
C GLN A 257 -0.12 -20.36 14.87
N VAL A 258 -0.94 -19.29 14.90
CA VAL A 258 -1.12 -18.42 13.73
C VAL A 258 0.21 -17.80 13.31
N ALA A 259 1.01 -17.31 14.28
CA ALA A 259 2.34 -16.75 14.00
C ALA A 259 3.31 -17.77 13.41
N LYS A 260 3.27 -19.02 13.88
CA LYS A 260 4.08 -20.12 13.36
C LYS A 260 3.73 -20.43 11.91
N PHE A 261 2.44 -20.58 11.58
CA PHE A 261 2.00 -20.82 10.20
C PHE A 261 2.29 -19.64 9.28
N PHE A 262 2.15 -18.41 9.77
CA PHE A 262 2.56 -17.22 9.01
C PHE A 262 4.07 -17.23 8.73
N ASN A 263 4.91 -17.54 9.72
CA ASN A 263 6.36 -17.65 9.53
C ASN A 263 6.72 -18.74 8.51
N GLN A 264 6.03 -19.89 8.55
CA GLN A 264 6.20 -20.96 7.56
C GLN A 264 5.85 -20.47 6.16
N PHE A 265 4.67 -19.83 6.00
CA PHE A 265 4.28 -19.22 4.73
C PHE A 265 5.34 -18.25 4.20
N ARG A 266 5.87 -17.36 5.05
CA ARG A 266 6.92 -16.42 4.66
C ARG A 266 8.20 -17.12 4.23
N SER A 267 8.61 -18.16 4.95
CA SER A 267 9.79 -18.97 4.60
C SER A 267 9.62 -19.64 3.25
N ASP A 268 8.54 -20.39 3.06
CA ASP A 268 8.27 -21.14 1.82
C ASP A 268 8.13 -20.20 0.62
N PHE A 269 7.45 -19.06 0.82
CA PHE A 269 7.29 -18.05 -0.22
C PHE A 269 8.64 -17.48 -0.66
N LEU A 270 9.53 -17.15 0.28
CA LEU A 270 10.86 -16.62 -0.04
C LEU A 270 11.77 -17.68 -0.67
N GLU A 271 11.70 -18.93 -0.22
CA GLU A 271 12.47 -20.04 -0.79
C GLU A 271 12.13 -20.24 -2.27
N VAL A 272 10.83 -20.30 -2.62
CA VAL A 272 10.40 -20.42 -4.02
C VAL A 272 10.79 -19.16 -4.82
N THR A 273 10.69 -17.97 -4.21
CA THR A 273 11.06 -16.70 -4.85
C THR A 273 12.55 -16.63 -5.17
N GLN A 274 13.41 -17.18 -4.31
CA GLN A 274 14.87 -17.16 -4.50
C GLN A 274 15.32 -17.96 -5.74
N ARG A 275 14.60 -19.04 -6.08
CA ARG A 275 14.86 -19.87 -7.28
C ARG A 275 14.74 -19.08 -8.59
N ALA A 276 14.08 -17.92 -8.58
CA ALA A 276 13.89 -17.11 -9.78
C ALA A 276 15.21 -16.64 -10.43
N GLN A 277 16.25 -16.35 -9.62
CA GLN A 277 17.57 -15.99 -10.12
C GLN A 277 18.20 -17.15 -10.90
N GLU A 278 18.19 -18.36 -10.33
CA GLU A 278 18.76 -19.56 -10.96
C GLU A 278 17.98 -19.93 -12.23
N ASN A 279 16.65 -19.88 -12.19
CA ASN A 279 15.82 -20.15 -13.37
C ASN A 279 16.09 -19.14 -14.51
N PHE A 280 16.25 -17.86 -14.17
CA PHE A 280 16.60 -16.83 -15.15
C PHE A 280 17.99 -17.07 -15.73
N ALA A 281 18.98 -17.32 -14.88
CA ALA A 281 20.36 -17.62 -15.28
C ALA A 281 20.44 -18.88 -16.15
N ARG A 282 19.71 -19.95 -15.82
CA ARG A 282 19.74 -21.20 -16.61
C ARG A 282 18.76 -21.24 -17.78
N ARG A 283 17.96 -20.18 -17.97
CA ARG A 283 16.88 -20.11 -18.97
C ARG A 283 15.81 -21.19 -18.76
N GLU A 284 15.58 -21.61 -17.52
CA GLU A 284 14.55 -22.60 -17.12
C GLU A 284 13.17 -21.91 -16.94
N PHE A 285 12.65 -21.33 -18.02
CA PHE A 285 11.43 -20.50 -17.95
C PHE A 285 10.16 -21.28 -17.61
N ALA A 286 10.07 -22.54 -18.05
CA ALA A 286 8.98 -23.44 -17.65
C ALA A 286 8.95 -23.65 -16.13
N GLN A 287 10.12 -23.84 -15.50
CA GLN A 287 10.23 -23.95 -14.05
C GLN A 287 9.86 -22.64 -13.33
N HIS A 288 10.16 -21.48 -13.94
CA HIS A 288 9.72 -20.18 -13.41
C HIS A 288 8.19 -20.04 -13.42
N GLN A 289 7.50 -20.53 -14.46
CA GLN A 289 6.04 -20.55 -14.50
C GLN A 289 5.44 -21.47 -13.43
N ILE A 290 5.99 -22.68 -13.26
CA ILE A 290 5.59 -23.60 -12.19
C ILE A 290 5.77 -22.94 -10.81
N ASN A 291 6.92 -22.32 -10.56
CA ASN A 291 7.19 -21.62 -9.30
C ASN A 291 6.23 -20.45 -9.07
N SER A 292 5.77 -19.77 -10.13
CA SER A 292 4.77 -18.71 -10.03
C SER A 292 3.42 -19.26 -9.55
N GLN A 293 2.97 -20.40 -10.10
CA GLN A 293 1.74 -21.07 -9.65
C GLN A 293 1.84 -21.56 -8.21
N ILE A 294 2.97 -22.15 -7.81
CA ILE A 294 3.21 -22.58 -6.42
C ILE A 294 3.06 -21.39 -5.47
N ARG A 295 3.71 -20.25 -5.76
CA ARG A 295 3.62 -19.04 -4.91
C ARG A 295 2.19 -18.53 -4.72
N LEU A 296 1.34 -18.63 -5.75
CA LEU A 296 -0.06 -18.23 -5.67
C LEU A 296 -0.87 -19.11 -4.69
N LEU A 297 -0.52 -20.39 -4.59
CA LEU A 297 -1.26 -21.36 -3.77
C LEU A 297 -0.80 -21.39 -2.31
N LEU A 298 0.46 -21.06 -2.01
CA LEU A 298 1.07 -21.16 -0.67
C LEU A 298 0.23 -20.48 0.42
N HIS A 299 -0.21 -19.23 0.20
CA HIS A 299 -0.98 -18.51 1.21
C HIS A 299 -2.28 -19.27 1.56
N ARG A 300 -3.03 -19.72 0.55
CA ARG A 300 -4.28 -20.45 0.75
C ARG A 300 -4.05 -21.78 1.48
N GLN A 301 -3.00 -22.51 1.11
CA GLN A 301 -2.64 -23.79 1.72
C GLN A 301 -2.30 -23.63 3.20
N LEU A 302 -1.41 -22.69 3.54
CA LEU A 302 -0.96 -22.49 4.92
C LEU A 302 -2.08 -21.94 5.81
N VAL A 303 -2.97 -21.09 5.28
CA VAL A 303 -4.18 -20.68 6.00
C VAL A 303 -5.10 -21.88 6.28
N ASN A 304 -5.30 -22.80 5.32
CA ASN A 304 -6.14 -23.99 5.53
C ASN A 304 -5.57 -24.90 6.61
N GLN A 305 -4.26 -25.18 6.56
CA GLN A 305 -3.59 -25.99 7.58
C GLN A 305 -3.66 -25.33 8.96
N CYS A 306 -3.51 -24.01 9.03
CA CYS A 306 -3.66 -23.25 10.27
C CYS A 306 -5.07 -23.39 10.85
N VAL A 307 -6.10 -23.26 10.01
CA VAL A 307 -7.49 -23.48 10.39
C VAL A 307 -7.71 -24.89 10.91
N GLU A 308 -7.25 -25.92 10.20
CA GLU A 308 -7.38 -27.33 10.63
C GLU A 308 -6.76 -27.60 12.01
N VAL A 309 -5.63 -26.95 12.33
CA VAL A 309 -4.97 -27.08 13.63
C VAL A 309 -5.71 -26.33 14.75
N ILE A 310 -6.31 -25.19 14.45
CA ILE A 310 -6.96 -24.32 15.44
C ILE A 310 -8.42 -24.72 15.69
N SER A 311 -9.14 -25.19 14.68
CA SER A 311 -10.57 -25.51 14.78
C SER A 311 -10.94 -26.39 15.99
N PRO A 312 -10.21 -27.48 16.32
CA PRO A 312 -10.53 -28.32 17.47
C PRO A 312 -10.56 -27.59 18.83
N ALA A 313 -9.76 -26.53 18.99
CA ALA A 313 -9.73 -25.71 20.19
C ALA A 313 -10.96 -24.78 20.29
N LEU A 314 -11.61 -24.48 19.16
CA LEU A 314 -12.74 -23.57 19.06
C LEU A 314 -14.09 -24.29 18.94
N ASP A 315 -14.14 -25.47 18.31
CA ASP A 315 -15.38 -26.17 17.95
C ASP A 315 -16.21 -26.63 19.16
N ASN A 316 -15.57 -26.81 20.32
CA ASN A 316 -16.25 -27.21 21.56
C ASN A 316 -16.77 -26.02 22.39
N LEU A 317 -16.53 -24.79 21.94
CA LEU A 317 -16.95 -23.58 22.64
C LEU A 317 -18.28 -23.06 22.09
N LYS A 318 -19.07 -22.42 22.95
CA LYS A 318 -20.24 -21.64 22.52
C LYS A 318 -19.77 -20.43 21.70
N ASP A 319 -20.60 -19.95 20.78
CA ASP A 319 -20.26 -18.84 19.85
C ASP A 319 -19.67 -17.61 20.55
N GLN A 320 -20.26 -17.17 21.66
CA GLN A 320 -19.76 -16.01 22.40
C GLN A 320 -18.35 -16.26 22.98
N ALA A 321 -18.14 -17.39 23.66
CA ALA A 321 -16.84 -17.75 24.23
C ALA A 321 -15.78 -17.97 23.14
N LYS A 322 -16.17 -18.51 21.98
CA LYS A 322 -15.32 -18.65 20.80
C LYS A 322 -14.85 -17.29 20.28
N ARG A 323 -15.75 -16.30 20.21
CA ARG A 323 -15.44 -14.93 19.78
C ARG A 323 -14.54 -14.20 20.77
N GLU A 324 -14.83 -14.30 22.07
CA GLU A 324 -14.01 -13.70 23.13
C GLU A 324 -12.58 -14.28 23.13
N LEU A 325 -12.45 -15.60 23.04
CA LEU A 325 -11.14 -16.27 22.97
C LEU A 325 -10.34 -15.82 21.73
N TRP A 326 -11.00 -15.71 20.57
CA TRP A 326 -10.36 -15.26 19.34
C TRP A 326 -9.94 -13.78 19.40
N ALA A 327 -10.76 -12.91 20.01
CA ALA A 327 -10.42 -11.51 20.22
C ALA A 327 -9.18 -11.36 21.13
N SER A 328 -9.09 -12.14 22.21
CA SER A 328 -7.90 -12.20 23.06
C SER A 328 -6.67 -12.70 22.29
N ALA A 329 -6.82 -13.75 21.47
CA ALA A 329 -5.75 -14.25 20.62
C ALA A 329 -5.29 -13.20 19.59
N ARG A 330 -6.21 -12.41 19.03
CA ARG A 330 -5.91 -11.29 18.13
C ARG A 330 -5.04 -10.24 18.81
N HIS A 331 -5.37 -9.86 20.05
CA HIS A 331 -4.61 -8.87 20.81
C HIS A 331 -3.17 -9.34 21.08
N ILE A 332 -3.01 -10.59 21.54
CA ILE A 332 -1.68 -11.20 21.77
C ILE A 332 -0.90 -11.30 20.46
N PHE A 333 -1.57 -11.71 19.37
CA PHE A 333 -0.95 -11.79 18.05
C PHE A 333 -0.47 -10.41 17.57
N ALA A 334 -1.28 -9.36 17.76
CA ALA A 334 -0.93 -7.98 17.41
C ALA A 334 0.37 -7.53 18.10
N GLN A 335 0.49 -7.80 19.40
CA GLN A 335 1.71 -7.52 20.17
C GLN A 335 2.91 -8.33 19.65
N ALA A 336 2.71 -9.62 19.35
CA ALA A 336 3.78 -10.49 18.86
C ALA A 336 4.33 -10.06 17.47
N ILE A 337 3.47 -9.55 16.59
CA ILE A 337 3.88 -9.08 15.25
C ILE A 337 4.28 -7.61 15.22
N ALA A 338 4.12 -6.89 16.33
CA ALA A 338 4.29 -5.44 16.40
C ALA A 338 5.66 -4.98 15.88
N TRP A 339 6.73 -5.76 16.06
CA TRP A 339 8.13 -5.46 15.71
C TRP A 339 8.52 -5.80 14.27
N ARG A 340 7.65 -6.50 13.54
CA ARG A 340 7.96 -7.09 12.24
C ARG A 340 7.94 -6.06 11.12
N SER A 341 8.81 -6.23 10.13
CA SER A 341 8.82 -5.43 8.91
C SER A 341 7.73 -5.82 7.91
N ASP A 342 7.11 -6.99 8.10
CA ASP A 342 6.04 -7.55 7.27
C ASP A 342 4.72 -7.73 8.06
N SER A 343 4.52 -6.91 9.10
CA SER A 343 3.34 -6.97 9.97
C SER A 343 2.02 -6.88 9.21
N GLU A 344 1.97 -6.11 8.12
CA GLU A 344 0.78 -5.93 7.30
C GLU A 344 0.37 -7.23 6.58
N LEU A 345 1.35 -8.08 6.25
CA LEU A 345 1.10 -9.41 5.69
C LEU A 345 0.62 -10.37 6.78
N ALA A 346 1.15 -10.24 8.00
CA ALA A 346 0.75 -11.06 9.15
C ALA A 346 -0.71 -10.78 9.54
N GLU A 347 -1.13 -9.51 9.58
CA GLU A 347 -2.54 -9.12 9.77
C GLU A 347 -3.45 -9.74 8.70
N THR A 348 -3.00 -9.73 7.44
CA THR A 348 -3.78 -10.32 6.32
C THR A 348 -3.92 -11.82 6.47
N PHE A 349 -2.84 -12.50 6.88
CA PHE A 349 -2.86 -13.94 7.15
C PHE A 349 -3.85 -14.25 8.28
N PHE A 350 -3.79 -13.49 9.38
CA PHE A 350 -4.72 -13.61 10.50
C PHE A 350 -6.18 -13.43 10.06
N ASN A 351 -6.50 -12.35 9.35
CA ASN A 351 -7.86 -12.11 8.82
C ASN A 351 -8.34 -13.23 7.91
N SER A 352 -7.42 -13.82 7.12
CA SER A 352 -7.75 -14.95 6.25
C SER A 352 -8.08 -16.23 7.04
N VAL A 353 -7.41 -16.45 8.17
CA VAL A 353 -7.75 -17.53 9.12
C VAL A 353 -9.09 -17.24 9.80
N THR A 354 -9.30 -16.00 10.26
CA THR A 354 -10.56 -15.57 10.90
C THR A 354 -11.75 -15.83 9.98
N ARG A 355 -11.70 -15.37 8.72
CA ARG A 355 -12.81 -15.56 7.76
C ARG A 355 -13.10 -17.01 7.38
N ARG A 356 -12.22 -17.96 7.72
CA ARG A 356 -12.48 -19.40 7.56
C ARG A 356 -13.04 -20.05 8.81
N LEU A 357 -12.68 -19.53 9.99
CA LEU A 357 -13.16 -20.02 11.28
C LEU A 357 -14.54 -19.47 11.65
N PHE A 358 -14.87 -18.29 11.13
CA PHE A 358 -16.10 -17.56 11.41
C PHE A 358 -16.81 -17.24 10.09
N THR A 359 -18.11 -17.51 10.03
CA THR A 359 -18.97 -17.01 8.95
C THR A 359 -19.24 -15.53 9.21
N LEU A 360 -18.49 -14.66 8.54
CA LEU A 360 -18.58 -13.21 8.70
C LEU A 360 -19.24 -12.58 7.48
N VAL A 361 -20.19 -11.67 7.73
CA VAL A 361 -20.74 -10.78 6.71
C VAL A 361 -20.14 -9.40 6.92
N GLY A 362 -19.49 -8.85 5.90
CA GLY A 362 -18.78 -7.58 6.03
C GLY A 362 -17.53 -7.69 6.90
N PHE A 363 -17.39 -6.78 7.87
CA PHE A 363 -16.20 -6.71 8.73
C PHE A 363 -16.60 -6.72 10.20
N ASP A 364 -15.85 -7.47 10.99
CA ASP A 364 -16.03 -7.60 12.44
C ASP A 364 -14.82 -7.01 13.20
N ASP A 365 -15.01 -5.84 13.80
CA ASP A 365 -13.95 -5.06 14.46
C ASP A 365 -13.30 -5.81 15.65
N ASP A 366 -14.04 -6.75 16.25
CA ASP A 366 -13.55 -7.52 17.40
C ASP A 366 -12.64 -8.67 16.96
N LEU A 367 -12.93 -9.28 15.80
CA LEU A 367 -12.31 -10.52 15.35
C LEU A 367 -11.23 -10.32 14.29
N GLU A 368 -11.27 -9.23 13.53
CA GLU A 368 -10.37 -8.97 12.41
C GLU A 368 -9.53 -7.69 12.60
N PHE A 369 -8.37 -7.61 11.94
CA PHE A 369 -7.55 -6.41 11.87
C PHE A 369 -8.10 -5.41 10.86
N ARG A 370 -8.82 -4.39 11.35
CA ARG A 370 -9.31 -3.26 10.53
C ARG A 370 -8.39 -2.07 10.67
N TRP A 371 -8.03 -1.48 9.53
CA TRP A 371 -7.39 -0.17 9.51
C TRP A 371 -7.95 0.67 8.36
N PHE A 372 -8.64 1.76 8.69
CA PHE A 372 -9.15 2.73 7.71
C PHE A 372 -8.41 4.07 7.71
N GLY A 373 -7.48 4.28 8.64
CA GLY A 373 -6.56 5.41 8.61
C GLY A 373 -5.73 5.43 7.32
N GLY A 374 -4.93 6.48 7.10
CA GLY A 374 -4.07 6.60 5.91
C GLY A 374 -3.20 5.34 5.71
N ILE A 375 -2.92 4.99 4.45
CA ILE A 375 -1.92 3.94 4.16
C ILE A 375 -0.56 4.53 4.49
N ALA A 376 -0.03 4.14 5.64
CA ALA A 376 1.26 4.62 6.07
C ALA A 376 2.33 3.62 5.59
N LEU A 377 3.04 4.01 4.54
CA LEU A 377 4.17 3.25 4.02
C LEU A 377 5.43 3.64 4.80
N PRO A 378 6.36 2.69 5.04
CA PRO A 378 7.58 2.99 5.78
C PRO A 378 8.45 4.01 5.03
N VAL A 379 9.13 4.86 5.79
CA VAL A 379 10.11 5.81 5.22
C VAL A 379 11.32 5.03 4.72
N VAL A 380 11.65 5.25 3.44
CA VAL A 380 12.81 4.65 2.79
C VAL A 380 13.96 5.64 2.79
N ASP A 381 14.89 5.47 3.73
CA ASP A 381 16.09 6.28 3.83
C ASP A 381 17.14 5.85 2.79
N PRO A 382 17.75 6.80 2.04
CA PRO A 382 18.83 6.49 1.11
C PRO A 382 19.99 5.77 1.82
N GLY A 383 20.49 4.69 1.23
CA GLY A 383 21.62 3.91 1.76
C GLY A 383 21.31 3.04 2.98
N GLN A 384 20.06 2.92 3.42
CA GLN A 384 19.64 1.99 4.49
C GLN A 384 18.62 0.97 3.99
N GLY A 385 18.52 -0.17 4.70
CA GLY A 385 17.54 -1.23 4.39
C GLY A 385 17.78 -1.88 3.03
N GLU A 386 16.76 -1.85 2.16
CA GLU A 386 16.72 -2.52 0.85
C GLU A 386 17.22 -1.64 -0.33
N VAL A 387 17.85 -0.49 -0.06
CA VAL A 387 18.32 0.46 -1.10
C VAL A 387 19.84 0.56 -1.12
N LEU A 388 20.43 0.53 -2.31
CA LEU A 388 21.82 0.88 -2.60
C LEU A 388 21.87 2.28 -3.22
N THR A 389 22.77 3.13 -2.74
CA THR A 389 22.94 4.49 -3.27
C THR A 389 24.33 4.64 -3.88
N PHE A 390 24.38 5.09 -5.13
CA PHE A 390 25.59 5.32 -5.91
C PHE A 390 25.69 6.81 -6.25
N ARG A 391 26.86 7.40 -6.02
CA ARG A 391 27.11 8.84 -6.28
C ARG A 391 28.04 9.01 -7.47
N LEU A 392 27.73 9.97 -8.34
CA LEU A 392 28.61 10.30 -9.45
C LEU A 392 29.96 10.80 -8.92
N ARG A 393 31.06 10.17 -9.34
CA ARG A 393 32.44 10.58 -9.03
C ARG A 393 33.26 10.94 -10.27
N THR A 394 32.97 10.29 -11.39
CA THR A 394 33.71 10.44 -12.64
C THR A 394 32.73 10.68 -13.79
N THR A 395 32.37 9.64 -14.54
CA THR A 395 31.45 9.70 -15.69
C THR A 395 30.19 8.90 -15.39
N SER A 396 29.09 9.23 -16.08
CA SER A 396 27.83 8.49 -15.97
C SER A 396 28.01 7.01 -16.34
N SER A 397 28.83 6.69 -17.34
CA SER A 397 29.17 5.30 -17.71
C SER A 397 29.82 4.53 -16.56
N LYS A 398 30.82 5.11 -15.88
CA LYS A 398 31.45 4.46 -14.71
C LYS A 398 30.51 4.34 -13.51
N LEU A 399 29.60 5.30 -13.34
CA LEU A 399 28.55 5.20 -12.32
C LEU A 399 27.61 4.02 -12.60
N ILE A 400 27.14 3.87 -13.84
CA ILE A 400 26.27 2.74 -14.22
C ILE A 400 27.02 1.42 -14.17
N GLN A 401 28.29 1.39 -14.57
CA GLN A 401 29.13 0.21 -14.41
C GLN A 401 29.15 -0.24 -12.94
N ALA A 402 29.40 0.68 -12.00
CA ALA A 402 29.38 0.38 -10.57
C ALA A 402 28.00 -0.09 -10.06
N VAL A 403 26.90 0.44 -10.63
CA VAL A 403 25.55 -0.04 -10.34
C VAL A 403 25.41 -1.50 -10.78
N LEU A 404 25.75 -1.83 -12.02
CA LEU A 404 25.61 -3.19 -12.57
C LEU A 404 26.52 -4.20 -11.87
N GLU A 405 27.75 -3.82 -11.50
CA GLU A 405 28.70 -4.67 -10.75
C GLU A 405 28.22 -5.04 -9.35
N ALA A 406 27.32 -4.25 -8.76
CA ALA A 406 26.77 -4.52 -7.43
C ALA A 406 25.73 -5.65 -7.42
N PHE A 407 25.24 -6.10 -8.59
CA PHE A 407 24.22 -7.14 -8.69
C PHE A 407 24.81 -8.44 -9.24
N ASP A 408 24.66 -9.51 -8.47
CA ASP A 408 24.84 -10.87 -8.95
C ASP A 408 23.50 -11.39 -9.49
N VAL A 409 23.47 -11.73 -10.77
CA VAL A 409 22.30 -12.26 -11.49
C VAL A 409 22.49 -13.71 -11.92
N GLY A 410 23.50 -14.41 -11.38
CA GLY A 410 23.75 -15.84 -11.59
C GLY A 410 24.50 -16.19 -12.87
N GLN A 411 24.91 -15.21 -13.67
CA GLN A 411 25.70 -15.37 -14.88
C GLN A 411 26.63 -14.17 -15.10
N LYS A 412 27.67 -14.37 -15.92
CA LYS A 412 28.57 -13.28 -16.34
C LYS A 412 27.84 -12.30 -17.28
N TRP A 413 28.22 -11.03 -17.20
CA TRP A 413 27.84 -10.01 -18.18
C TRP A 413 28.55 -10.29 -19.51
N VAL A 414 27.85 -10.13 -20.64
CA VAL A 414 28.45 -10.30 -21.98
C VAL A 414 29.43 -9.16 -22.26
N ASN A 415 28.96 -7.91 -22.16
CA ASN A 415 29.79 -6.72 -22.31
C ASN A 415 29.29 -5.60 -21.41
N LEU A 416 29.83 -5.56 -20.19
CA LEU A 416 29.45 -4.61 -19.16
C LEU A 416 29.79 -3.15 -19.54
N GLU A 417 30.90 -2.92 -20.24
CA GLU A 417 31.35 -1.58 -20.63
C GLU A 417 30.45 -0.98 -21.72
N ARG A 418 30.06 -1.79 -22.71
CA ARG A 418 29.08 -1.40 -23.73
C ARG A 418 27.73 -1.08 -23.10
N ASP A 419 27.20 -1.98 -22.29
CA ASP A 419 25.86 -1.82 -21.72
C ASP A 419 25.81 -0.60 -20.77
N SER A 420 26.82 -0.42 -19.93
CA SER A 420 26.92 0.77 -19.05
C SER A 420 27.03 2.08 -19.83
N SER A 421 27.77 2.09 -20.94
CA SER A 421 27.88 3.27 -21.80
C SER A 421 26.58 3.59 -22.53
N ASN A 422 25.88 2.59 -23.06
CA ASN A 422 24.58 2.76 -23.71
C ASN A 422 23.51 3.29 -22.74
N ILE A 423 23.44 2.72 -21.53
CA ILE A 423 22.52 3.19 -20.48
C ILE A 423 22.86 4.63 -20.07
N ALA A 424 24.15 4.94 -19.89
CA ALA A 424 24.59 6.28 -19.55
C ALA A 424 24.16 7.30 -20.61
N LEU A 425 24.40 7.03 -21.90
CA LEU A 425 24.00 7.92 -22.99
C LEU A 425 22.47 8.16 -23.01
N ALA A 426 21.68 7.12 -22.78
CA ALA A 426 20.23 7.26 -22.70
C ALA A 426 19.77 8.09 -21.49
N ILE A 427 20.44 7.93 -20.33
CA ILE A 427 20.19 8.77 -19.15
C ILE A 427 20.56 10.22 -19.44
N GLU A 428 21.75 10.49 -19.95
CA GLU A 428 22.22 11.86 -20.25
C GLU A 428 21.30 12.55 -21.25
N LYS A 429 20.85 11.83 -22.30
CA LYS A 429 19.86 12.32 -23.26
C LYS A 429 18.55 12.70 -22.56
N HIS A 430 17.98 11.79 -21.76
CA HIS A 430 16.72 12.04 -21.03
C HIS A 430 16.84 13.23 -20.06
N LEU A 431 17.94 13.33 -19.32
CA LEU A 431 18.19 14.44 -18.39
C LEU A 431 18.34 15.77 -19.15
N SER A 432 18.97 15.75 -20.33
CA SER A 432 19.13 16.95 -21.15
C SER A 432 17.79 17.46 -21.69
N GLU A 433 16.93 16.53 -22.14
CA GLU A 433 15.61 16.84 -22.69
C GLU A 433 14.60 17.27 -21.62
N THR A 434 14.72 16.73 -20.39
CA THR A 434 13.74 16.99 -19.32
C THR A 434 14.18 18.05 -18.32
N TRP A 435 15.46 18.10 -17.96
CA TRP A 435 15.96 18.90 -16.84
C TRP A 435 17.09 19.88 -17.20
N GLU A 436 17.45 20.02 -18.48
CA GLU A 436 18.60 20.82 -18.94
C GLU A 436 19.91 20.42 -18.24
N ALA A 437 19.98 19.19 -17.76
CA ALA A 437 21.11 18.63 -17.04
C ALA A 437 21.76 17.54 -17.88
N THR A 438 23.09 17.44 -17.86
CA THR A 438 23.81 16.45 -18.66
C THR A 438 24.24 15.22 -17.88
N MET A 439 24.15 15.23 -16.54
CA MET A 439 24.62 14.12 -15.71
C MET A 439 23.75 13.92 -14.45
N PRO A 440 23.57 12.67 -13.98
CA PRO A 440 22.90 12.38 -12.72
C PRO A 440 23.77 12.77 -11.51
N VAL A 441 23.16 13.09 -10.37
CA VAL A 441 23.92 13.35 -9.11
C VAL A 441 24.09 12.04 -8.33
N GLU A 442 22.98 11.35 -8.11
CA GLU A 442 22.94 10.06 -7.40
C GLU A 442 21.97 9.10 -8.08
N ILE A 443 22.21 7.80 -7.93
CA ILE A 443 21.31 6.73 -8.33
C ILE A 443 21.01 5.87 -7.11
N ASP A 444 19.73 5.75 -6.77
CA ASP A 444 19.25 4.79 -5.76
C ASP A 444 18.69 3.57 -6.48
N VAL A 445 19.13 2.36 -6.15
CA VAL A 445 18.62 1.10 -6.73
C VAL A 445 18.20 0.15 -5.61
N LEU A 446 17.07 -0.52 -5.79
CA LEU A 446 16.63 -1.59 -4.89
C LEU A 446 17.60 -2.77 -4.97
N LYS A 447 18.03 -3.28 -3.81
CA LYS A 447 18.81 -4.51 -3.67
C LYS A 447 18.15 -5.74 -4.31
N PRO A 448 16.84 -6.00 -4.10
CA PRO A 448 16.22 -7.15 -4.74
C PRO A 448 16.02 -6.92 -6.25
N VAL A 449 16.46 -7.89 -7.04
CA VAL A 449 16.15 -7.96 -8.47
C VAL A 449 14.72 -8.49 -8.64
N PHE A 450 13.98 -7.90 -9.57
CA PHE A 450 12.60 -8.28 -9.87
C PHE A 450 12.62 -9.26 -11.04
N TYR A 451 12.14 -10.49 -10.86
CA TYR A 451 12.08 -11.48 -11.94
C TYR A 451 10.64 -11.70 -12.40
N ARG A 452 10.43 -11.77 -13.71
CA ARG A 452 9.14 -12.12 -14.31
C ARG A 452 9.33 -12.71 -15.69
N ASN A 453 8.73 -13.87 -15.91
CA ASN A 453 8.80 -14.61 -17.17
C ASN A 453 10.28 -14.83 -17.56
N ARG A 454 10.69 -14.27 -18.71
CA ARG A 454 12.06 -14.37 -19.23
C ARG A 454 12.97 -13.21 -18.81
N GLY A 455 12.45 -12.19 -18.13
CA GLY A 455 13.17 -10.96 -17.81
C GLY A 455 13.51 -10.80 -16.33
N ALA A 456 14.65 -10.15 -16.06
CA ALA A 456 15.00 -9.61 -14.76
C ALA A 456 15.03 -8.08 -14.83
N TYR A 457 14.72 -7.37 -13.75
CA TYR A 457 14.57 -5.91 -13.76
C TYR A 457 15.27 -5.33 -12.54
N LEU A 458 16.24 -4.45 -12.79
CA LEU A 458 16.79 -3.59 -11.75
C LEU A 458 15.88 -2.37 -11.62
N VAL A 459 15.44 -2.06 -10.41
CA VAL A 459 14.46 -1.02 -10.13
C VAL A 459 15.09 0.05 -9.27
N GLY A 460 15.15 1.28 -9.78
CA GLY A 460 15.79 2.39 -9.12
C GLY A 460 15.23 3.75 -9.51
N ARG A 461 15.94 4.79 -9.10
CA ARG A 461 15.68 6.18 -9.44
C ARG A 461 16.95 6.97 -9.59
N ILE A 462 16.90 7.92 -10.50
CA ILE A 462 17.90 8.96 -10.69
C ILE A 462 17.51 10.15 -9.82
N ARG A 463 18.45 10.66 -9.05
CA ARG A 463 18.30 11.89 -8.28
C ARG A 463 19.16 12.99 -8.89
N TYR A 464 18.52 14.14 -9.08
CA TYR A 464 19.18 15.37 -9.45
C TYR A 464 18.62 16.51 -8.59
N LEU A 465 19.38 16.91 -7.57
CA LEU A 465 18.95 17.88 -6.56
C LEU A 465 17.61 17.45 -5.89
N THR A 466 16.53 18.18 -6.16
CA THR A 466 15.17 17.91 -5.64
C THR A 466 14.31 17.09 -6.59
N ARG A 467 14.82 16.73 -7.78
CA ARG A 467 14.09 15.97 -8.80
C ARG A 467 14.43 14.48 -8.75
N VAL A 468 13.44 13.67 -9.10
CA VAL A 468 13.54 12.22 -9.15
C VAL A 468 12.99 11.75 -10.50
N SER A 469 13.72 10.86 -11.17
CA SER A 469 13.25 10.14 -12.37
C SER A 469 13.32 8.65 -12.11
N PRO A 470 12.36 7.84 -12.56
CA PRO A 470 12.50 6.39 -12.55
C PRO A 470 13.74 5.92 -13.32
N LEU A 471 14.33 4.81 -12.89
CA LEU A 471 15.36 4.09 -13.63
C LEU A 471 15.06 2.60 -13.52
N ILE A 472 14.54 2.01 -14.59
CA ILE A 472 14.38 0.56 -14.70
C ILE A 472 15.32 0.04 -15.76
N ILE A 473 16.11 -0.98 -15.44
CA ILE A 473 17.02 -1.63 -16.38
C ILE A 473 16.56 -3.10 -16.53
N PRO A 474 15.81 -3.41 -17.60
CA PRO A 474 15.49 -4.78 -17.96
C PRO A 474 16.74 -5.53 -18.44
N LEU A 475 16.92 -6.74 -17.93
CA LEU A 475 18.01 -7.66 -18.22
C LEU A 475 17.45 -8.90 -18.91
N ARG A 476 18.24 -9.45 -19.84
CA ARG A 476 17.95 -10.71 -20.53
C ARG A 476 19.09 -11.70 -20.34
N SER A 477 18.71 -12.96 -20.23
CA SER A 477 19.61 -14.09 -20.17
C SER A 477 19.77 -14.68 -21.57
N THR A 478 20.99 -14.62 -22.11
CA THR A 478 21.34 -15.16 -23.43
C THR A 478 22.26 -16.37 -23.26
N GLU A 479 22.63 -17.02 -24.36
CA GLU A 479 23.57 -18.15 -24.31
C GLU A 479 24.98 -17.71 -23.86
N GLU A 480 25.36 -16.47 -24.20
CA GLU A 480 26.69 -15.92 -23.93
C GLU A 480 26.82 -15.30 -22.54
N GLY A 481 25.68 -14.95 -21.92
CA GLY A 481 25.61 -14.28 -20.62
C GLY A 481 24.44 -13.31 -20.49
N ILE A 482 24.54 -12.40 -19.53
CA ILE A 482 23.54 -11.36 -19.29
C ILE A 482 23.81 -10.11 -20.12
N VAL A 483 22.74 -9.54 -20.68
CA VAL A 483 22.73 -8.26 -21.39
C VAL A 483 21.65 -7.34 -20.84
N CYS A 484 21.90 -6.03 -20.88
CA CYS A 484 20.88 -5.02 -20.63
C CYS A 484 20.06 -4.77 -21.92
N ASP A 485 18.76 -5.06 -21.88
CA ASP A 485 17.92 -4.97 -23.09
C ASP A 485 17.41 -3.55 -23.34
N ALA A 486 17.10 -2.80 -22.29
CA ALA A 486 16.49 -1.48 -22.39
C ALA A 486 16.84 -0.60 -21.18
N VAL A 487 16.43 0.67 -21.24
CA VAL A 487 16.40 1.55 -20.07
C VAL A 487 15.12 2.37 -20.05
N LEU A 488 14.38 2.30 -18.95
CA LEU A 488 13.09 2.96 -18.82
C LEU A 488 13.20 4.11 -17.81
N LEU A 489 13.01 5.33 -18.31
CA LEU A 489 13.32 6.57 -17.58
C LEU A 489 12.08 7.40 -17.24
N THR A 490 10.88 6.97 -17.64
CA THR A 490 9.64 7.73 -17.47
C THR A 490 8.62 7.00 -16.60
N GLU A 491 7.77 7.76 -15.90
CA GLU A 491 6.70 7.23 -15.07
C GLU A 491 5.74 6.31 -15.86
N ASN A 492 5.43 6.65 -17.11
CA ASN A 492 4.54 5.85 -17.95
C ASN A 492 5.12 4.45 -18.23
N LEU A 493 6.38 4.38 -18.68
CA LEU A 493 7.05 3.10 -18.92
C LEU A 493 7.15 2.28 -17.63
N THR A 494 7.53 2.90 -16.51
CA THR A 494 7.56 2.23 -15.20
C THR A 494 6.17 1.74 -14.80
N SER A 495 5.12 2.53 -14.98
CA SER A 495 3.74 2.13 -14.67
C SER A 495 3.29 0.92 -15.49
N ARG A 496 3.72 0.79 -16.76
CA ARG A 496 3.45 -0.37 -17.64
C ARG A 496 4.17 -1.64 -17.16
N ILE A 497 5.40 -1.51 -16.64
CA ILE A 497 6.15 -2.63 -16.04
C ILE A 497 5.39 -3.23 -14.86
N PHE A 498 4.88 -2.38 -13.96
CA PHE A 498 4.09 -2.78 -12.80
C PHE A 498 2.59 -2.94 -13.11
N GLY A 499 2.21 -3.05 -14.39
CA GLY A 499 0.81 -3.07 -14.84
C GLY A 499 -0.03 -4.20 -14.23
N PHE A 500 -1.30 -3.92 -13.94
CA PHE A 500 -2.28 -4.90 -13.45
C PHE A 500 -2.65 -5.95 -14.51
N THR A 501 -2.17 -5.80 -15.75
CA THR A 501 -2.40 -6.76 -16.83
C THR A 501 -1.28 -7.79 -16.99
N ARG A 502 -0.32 -7.83 -16.06
CA ARG A 502 0.87 -8.67 -16.15
C ARG A 502 0.95 -9.65 -14.99
N SER A 503 1.72 -10.71 -15.20
CA SER A 503 2.13 -11.64 -14.15
C SER A 503 2.91 -10.93 -13.04
N TYR A 504 2.86 -11.50 -11.83
CA TYR A 504 3.48 -10.92 -10.65
C TYR A 504 4.99 -11.17 -10.63
N PHE A 505 5.75 -10.23 -10.09
CA PHE A 505 7.17 -10.35 -9.91
C PHE A 505 7.54 -11.35 -8.81
N HIS A 506 8.70 -11.97 -8.97
CA HIS A 506 9.45 -12.66 -7.93
C HIS A 506 10.48 -11.67 -7.39
N VAL A 507 10.26 -11.20 -6.17
CA VAL A 507 11.08 -10.19 -5.49
C VAL A 507 11.48 -10.74 -4.13
N ASN A 508 12.75 -11.11 -3.97
CA ASN A 508 13.24 -11.69 -2.74
C ASN A 508 13.56 -10.59 -1.70
N THR A 509 12.59 -10.25 -0.84
CA THR A 509 12.72 -9.19 0.16
C THR A 509 12.05 -9.56 1.49
N LYS A 510 12.67 -9.12 2.59
CA LYS A 510 12.11 -9.24 3.95
C LYS A 510 11.25 -8.02 4.34
N GLU A 511 11.31 -6.93 3.58
CA GLU A 511 10.62 -5.67 3.87
C GLU A 511 9.73 -5.23 2.69
N PRO A 512 8.65 -5.97 2.38
CA PRO A 512 7.80 -5.69 1.22
C PRO A 512 7.17 -4.29 1.25
N GLY A 513 6.77 -3.80 2.42
CA GLY A 513 6.27 -2.42 2.58
C GLY A 513 7.30 -1.36 2.17
N ALA A 514 8.60 -1.58 2.41
CA ALA A 514 9.67 -0.66 2.00
C ALA A 514 9.86 -0.66 0.48
N ILE A 515 9.76 -1.84 -0.15
CA ILE A 515 9.79 -1.95 -1.62
C ILE A 515 8.60 -1.21 -2.24
N VAL A 516 7.39 -1.41 -1.70
CA VAL A 516 6.18 -0.71 -2.16
C VAL A 516 6.32 0.80 -1.97
N ALA A 517 6.84 1.25 -0.82
CA ALA A 517 7.13 2.66 -0.55
C ALA A 517 8.09 3.26 -1.58
N PHE A 518 9.18 2.55 -1.90
CA PHE A 518 10.14 3.00 -2.90
C PHE A 518 9.50 3.11 -4.28
N ILE A 519 8.78 2.07 -4.73
CA ILE A 519 8.09 2.09 -6.04
C ILE A 519 7.05 3.21 -6.08
N LYS A 520 6.36 3.50 -4.98
CA LYS A 520 5.41 4.61 -4.88
C LYS A 520 6.07 5.97 -5.11
N THR A 521 7.37 6.12 -4.84
CA THR A 521 8.12 7.34 -5.21
C THR A 521 8.38 7.46 -6.72
N LEU A 522 8.32 6.34 -7.46
CA LEU A 522 8.50 6.31 -8.91
C LEU A 522 7.18 6.51 -9.67
N ILE A 523 6.08 5.93 -9.14
CA ILE A 523 4.74 5.92 -9.74
C ILE A 523 3.67 6.33 -8.70
N PRO A 524 3.63 7.62 -8.29
CA PRO A 524 2.83 8.08 -7.15
C PRO A 524 1.33 7.86 -7.29
N LEU A 525 0.80 7.83 -8.52
CA LEU A 525 -0.63 7.65 -8.76
C LEU A 525 -1.07 6.18 -8.70
N LYS A 526 -0.14 5.22 -8.67
CA LYS A 526 -0.48 3.79 -8.71
C LYS A 526 -1.00 3.29 -7.36
N PRO A 527 -2.18 2.67 -7.27
CA PRO A 527 -2.73 2.21 -5.99
C PRO A 527 -1.78 1.26 -5.24
N VAL A 528 -1.72 1.39 -3.91
CA VAL A 528 -0.85 0.54 -3.07
C VAL A 528 -1.23 -0.93 -3.19
N ALA A 529 -2.52 -1.24 -3.28
CA ALA A 529 -3.02 -2.59 -3.52
C ALA A 529 -2.41 -3.23 -4.78
N GLU A 530 -2.34 -2.48 -5.89
CA GLU A 530 -1.74 -2.97 -7.15
C GLU A 530 -0.24 -3.22 -6.99
N LEU A 531 0.48 -2.41 -6.20
CA LEU A 531 1.92 -2.60 -5.99
C LEU A 531 2.22 -3.86 -5.19
N TYR A 532 1.45 -4.16 -4.14
CA TYR A 532 1.58 -5.41 -3.39
C TYR A 532 1.26 -6.62 -4.25
N THR A 533 0.19 -6.54 -5.05
CA THR A 533 -0.13 -7.57 -6.04
C THR A 533 1.01 -7.75 -7.05
N ALA A 534 1.56 -6.66 -7.57
CA ALA A 534 2.64 -6.70 -8.57
C ALA A 534 3.92 -7.37 -8.05
N ILE A 535 4.24 -7.27 -6.76
CA ILE A 535 5.41 -7.97 -6.16
C ILE A 535 5.08 -9.40 -5.66
N GLY A 536 3.86 -9.89 -5.90
CA GLY A 536 3.44 -11.26 -5.63
C GLY A 536 2.63 -11.47 -4.35
N TYR A 537 2.31 -10.42 -3.59
CA TYR A 537 1.45 -10.52 -2.39
C TYR A 537 -0.02 -10.22 -2.71
N SER A 538 -0.61 -11.00 -3.62
CA SER A 538 -1.99 -10.81 -4.10
C SER A 538 -3.04 -10.83 -2.96
N ALA A 539 -2.87 -11.69 -1.95
CA ALA A 539 -3.75 -11.74 -0.78
C ALA A 539 -3.73 -10.40 0.01
N HIS A 540 -2.56 -9.80 0.20
CA HIS A 540 -2.45 -8.50 0.83
C HIS A 540 -2.93 -7.37 -0.08
N GLY A 541 -2.68 -7.48 -1.40
CA GLY A 541 -3.28 -6.61 -2.40
C GLY A 541 -4.80 -6.55 -2.28
N LYS A 542 -5.46 -7.70 -2.09
CA LYS A 542 -6.91 -7.81 -1.83
C LYS A 542 -7.32 -7.10 -0.55
N THR A 543 -6.64 -7.34 0.58
CA THR A 543 -6.90 -6.64 1.85
C THR A 543 -6.72 -5.12 1.71
N SER A 544 -5.68 -4.69 0.99
CA SER A 544 -5.38 -3.28 0.75
C SER A 544 -6.43 -2.62 -0.15
N LEU A 545 -6.91 -3.32 -1.19
CA LEU A 545 -7.99 -2.84 -2.06
C LEU A 545 -9.29 -2.68 -1.27
N PHE A 546 -9.63 -3.67 -0.45
CA PHE A 546 -10.80 -3.60 0.44
C PHE A 546 -10.73 -2.38 1.37
N ARG A 547 -9.60 -2.19 2.06
CA ARG A 547 -9.37 -1.02 2.92
C ARG A 547 -9.52 0.29 2.13
N ALA A 548 -9.07 0.32 0.87
CA ALA A 548 -9.21 1.48 0.00
C ALA A 548 -10.68 1.75 -0.41
N ILE A 549 -11.47 0.71 -0.70
CA ILE A 549 -12.91 0.86 -1.04
C ILE A 549 -13.65 1.52 0.12
N TYR A 550 -13.51 1.00 1.34
CA TYR A 550 -14.23 1.55 2.49
C TYR A 550 -13.73 2.95 2.85
N ARG A 551 -12.42 3.22 2.74
CA ARG A 551 -11.90 4.58 2.92
C ARG A 551 -12.49 5.56 1.89
N HIS A 552 -12.64 5.12 0.63
CA HIS A 552 -13.30 5.93 -0.40
C HIS A 552 -14.75 6.18 -0.05
N LEU A 553 -15.48 5.16 0.40
CA LEU A 553 -16.86 5.31 0.85
C LEU A 553 -16.97 6.30 2.02
N SER A 554 -16.12 6.20 3.04
CA SER A 554 -16.14 7.12 4.18
C SER A 554 -15.81 8.58 3.82
N ASN A 555 -15.02 8.80 2.77
CA ASN A 555 -14.51 10.13 2.42
C ASN A 555 -15.12 10.72 1.13
N SER A 556 -16.12 10.06 0.53
CA SER A 556 -16.77 10.52 -0.70
C SER A 556 -18.28 10.27 -0.65
N THR A 557 -19.01 11.03 -1.47
CA THR A 557 -20.44 10.85 -1.72
C THR A 557 -20.73 9.97 -2.92
N ASP A 558 -19.71 9.31 -3.52
CA ASP A 558 -19.88 8.45 -4.68
C ASP A 558 -20.91 7.36 -4.40
N ARG A 559 -21.79 7.09 -5.37
CA ARG A 559 -22.72 5.97 -5.32
C ARG A 559 -22.31 4.91 -6.34
N PHE A 560 -22.60 3.66 -6.03
CA PHE A 560 -22.53 2.56 -6.97
C PHE A 560 -23.57 2.78 -8.07
N GLU A 561 -23.08 2.81 -9.30
CA GLU A 561 -23.87 2.98 -10.52
C GLU A 561 -23.49 1.92 -11.55
N PRO A 562 -24.40 1.54 -12.47
CA PRO A 562 -24.06 0.65 -13.57
C PRO A 562 -22.85 1.17 -14.35
N ALA A 563 -21.95 0.29 -14.74
CA ALA A 563 -20.77 0.70 -15.49
C ALA A 563 -21.18 1.16 -16.90
N ARG A 564 -20.48 2.19 -17.43
CA ARG A 564 -20.68 2.63 -18.81
C ARG A 564 -20.33 1.50 -19.79
N GLY A 565 -21.13 1.34 -20.84
CA GLY A 565 -20.91 0.36 -21.90
C GLY A 565 -22.18 -0.45 -22.17
N ILE A 566 -22.03 -1.47 -23.02
CA ILE A 566 -23.11 -2.41 -23.35
C ILE A 566 -23.26 -3.41 -22.18
N PRO A 567 -24.48 -3.61 -21.63
CA PRO A 567 -24.70 -4.58 -20.57
C PRO A 567 -24.25 -6.00 -20.96
N GLY A 568 -23.56 -6.66 -20.04
CA GLY A 568 -23.08 -8.03 -20.21
C GLY A 568 -24.22 -9.05 -20.21
N MET A 569 -24.05 -10.14 -20.97
CA MET A 569 -25.00 -11.26 -20.97
C MET A 569 -24.84 -12.17 -19.74
N VAL A 570 -23.63 -12.23 -19.18
CA VAL A 570 -23.26 -13.16 -18.09
C VAL A 570 -23.01 -12.42 -16.77
N MET A 571 -22.53 -11.18 -16.84
CA MET A 571 -22.14 -10.38 -15.68
C MET A 571 -22.99 -9.11 -15.58
N THR A 572 -23.43 -8.75 -14.38
CA THR A 572 -23.84 -7.39 -14.03
C THR A 572 -22.61 -6.64 -13.54
N VAL A 573 -22.36 -5.45 -14.10
CA VAL A 573 -21.14 -4.68 -13.87
C VAL A 573 -21.48 -3.27 -13.41
N PHE A 574 -20.90 -2.86 -12.28
CA PHE A 574 -21.12 -1.53 -11.69
C PHE A 574 -19.81 -0.95 -11.16
N THR A 575 -19.80 0.34 -10.82
CA THR A 575 -18.58 1.05 -10.42
C THR A 575 -18.86 2.17 -9.43
N LEU A 576 -17.82 2.67 -8.78
CA LEU A 576 -17.81 3.96 -8.12
C LEU A 576 -17.12 4.95 -9.08
N PRO A 577 -17.77 6.05 -9.48
CA PRO A 577 -17.30 6.95 -10.52
C PRO A 577 -15.82 7.33 -10.40
N SER A 578 -15.36 7.63 -9.18
CA SER A 578 -14.03 8.20 -8.91
C SER A 578 -13.01 7.19 -8.34
N PHE A 579 -13.38 5.91 -8.16
CA PHE A 579 -12.51 4.92 -7.48
C PHE A 579 -11.62 4.10 -8.46
N GLY A 580 -11.95 4.08 -9.74
CA GLY A 580 -11.13 3.43 -10.79
C GLY A 580 -11.14 1.90 -10.76
N VAL A 581 -12.19 1.29 -10.19
CA VAL A 581 -12.41 -0.16 -10.13
C VAL A 581 -13.85 -0.46 -10.56
N VAL A 582 -14.05 -1.57 -11.25
CA VAL A 582 -15.37 -2.12 -11.56
C VAL A 582 -15.65 -3.36 -10.73
N PHE A 583 -16.92 -3.56 -10.42
CA PHE A 583 -17.48 -4.62 -9.61
C PHE A 583 -18.32 -5.50 -10.54
N LYS A 584 -18.03 -6.80 -10.60
CA LYS A 584 -18.72 -7.74 -11.47
C LYS A 584 -19.37 -8.84 -10.63
N VAL A 585 -20.67 -9.02 -10.82
CA VAL A 585 -21.45 -10.11 -10.21
C VAL A 585 -21.99 -11.00 -11.32
N ILE A 586 -21.86 -12.32 -11.15
CA ILE A 586 -22.38 -13.29 -12.12
C ILE A 586 -23.90 -13.33 -11.98
N LYS A 587 -24.60 -13.18 -13.10
CA LYS A 587 -26.07 -13.28 -13.17
C LYS A 587 -26.58 -14.68 -12.78
N ASP A 588 -27.83 -14.76 -12.37
CA ASP A 588 -28.47 -16.01 -11.96
C ASP A 588 -28.92 -16.86 -13.14
N ILE A 589 -29.35 -16.21 -14.22
CA ILE A 589 -29.86 -16.83 -15.44
C ILE A 589 -29.17 -16.17 -16.64
N PHE A 590 -28.62 -16.98 -17.54
CA PHE A 590 -28.02 -16.51 -18.78
C PHE A 590 -29.00 -16.65 -19.95
N PRO A 591 -28.88 -15.81 -21.00
CA PRO A 591 -29.72 -15.95 -22.19
C PRO A 591 -29.49 -17.32 -22.86
N PRO A 592 -30.49 -17.88 -23.59
CA PRO A 592 -30.37 -19.20 -24.23
C PRO A 592 -29.21 -19.34 -25.22
N SER A 593 -28.69 -18.23 -25.74
CA SER A 593 -27.50 -18.19 -26.59
C SER A 593 -26.22 -18.61 -25.85
N LYS A 594 -26.16 -18.41 -24.53
CA LYS A 594 -24.99 -18.73 -23.70
C LYS A 594 -25.21 -20.09 -23.02
N LYS A 595 -24.47 -21.10 -23.46
CA LYS A 595 -24.56 -22.49 -22.95
C LYS A 595 -23.65 -22.78 -21.74
N ILE A 596 -23.05 -21.74 -21.15
CA ILE A 596 -22.11 -21.85 -20.04
C ILE A 596 -22.84 -21.88 -18.70
N THR A 597 -22.28 -22.57 -17.70
CA THR A 597 -22.78 -22.58 -16.32
C THR A 597 -22.03 -21.58 -15.45
N ARG A 598 -22.63 -21.18 -14.33
CA ARG A 598 -21.97 -20.31 -13.33
C ARG A 598 -20.62 -20.85 -12.86
N SER A 599 -20.50 -22.16 -12.63
CA SER A 599 -19.23 -22.79 -12.22
C SER A 599 -18.16 -22.64 -13.31
N GLN A 600 -18.52 -22.86 -14.57
CA GLN A 600 -17.60 -22.69 -15.69
C GLN A 600 -17.12 -21.25 -15.83
N VAL A 601 -17.99 -20.25 -15.61
CA VAL A 601 -17.58 -18.84 -15.56
C VAL A 601 -16.53 -18.62 -14.46
N MET A 602 -16.77 -19.13 -13.25
CA MET A 602 -15.81 -19.03 -12.14
C MET A 602 -14.47 -19.71 -12.47
N ASP A 603 -14.49 -20.84 -13.16
CA ASP A 603 -13.29 -21.56 -13.57
C ASP A 603 -12.48 -20.79 -14.62
N LYS A 604 -13.15 -20.07 -15.54
CA LYS A 604 -12.48 -19.15 -16.48
C LYS A 604 -11.77 -18.00 -15.76
N TYR A 605 -12.40 -17.38 -14.76
CA TYR A 605 -11.74 -16.36 -13.93
C TYR A 605 -10.55 -16.91 -13.14
N LYS A 606 -10.65 -18.14 -12.59
CA LYS A 606 -9.50 -18.80 -11.93
C LYS A 606 -8.37 -19.06 -12.91
N MET A 607 -8.68 -19.41 -14.15
CA MET A 607 -7.68 -19.62 -15.20
C MET A 607 -6.92 -18.32 -15.50
N VAL A 608 -7.63 -17.19 -15.69
CA VAL A 608 -6.99 -15.88 -15.91
C VAL A 608 -6.08 -15.45 -14.76
N PHE A 609 -6.46 -15.78 -13.52
CA PHE A 609 -5.63 -15.51 -12.35
C PHE A 609 -4.32 -16.32 -12.35
N ALA A 610 -4.38 -17.58 -12.79
CA ALA A 610 -3.26 -18.52 -12.80
C ALA A 610 -2.38 -18.46 -14.07
N HIS A 611 -2.91 -17.92 -15.17
CA HIS A 611 -2.23 -17.85 -16.46
C HIS A 611 -1.38 -16.57 -16.61
N ASP A 612 -0.36 -16.62 -17.48
CA ASP A 612 0.31 -15.38 -17.89
C ASP A 612 -0.65 -14.52 -18.69
N ARG A 613 -0.82 -13.28 -18.24
CA ARG A 613 -1.73 -12.29 -18.82
C ARG A 613 -1.11 -11.49 -19.95
N VAL A 614 0.21 -11.62 -20.17
CA VAL A 614 1.01 -10.98 -21.24
C VAL A 614 0.85 -9.46 -21.40
N GLY A 615 0.22 -8.77 -20.44
CA GLY A 615 -0.11 -7.35 -20.57
C GLY A 615 -1.47 -7.07 -21.21
N ARG A 616 -2.23 -8.11 -21.57
CA ARG A 616 -3.47 -8.03 -22.34
C ARG A 616 -4.72 -8.49 -21.60
N MET A 617 -4.64 -9.15 -20.44
CA MET A 617 -5.83 -9.47 -19.62
C MET A 617 -5.83 -8.69 -18.31
N VAL A 618 -7.00 -8.25 -17.85
CA VAL A 618 -7.14 -7.49 -16.59
C VAL A 618 -7.15 -8.45 -15.39
N ASP A 619 -6.25 -8.22 -14.41
CA ASP A 619 -6.30 -9.00 -13.16
C ASP A 619 -7.62 -8.79 -12.41
N ALA A 620 -8.19 -9.90 -11.92
CA ALA A 620 -9.47 -9.95 -11.24
C ALA A 620 -9.31 -10.51 -9.82
N GLN A 621 -9.80 -9.76 -8.83
CA GLN A 621 -9.79 -10.18 -7.44
C GLN A 621 -11.19 -10.62 -7.01
N VAL A 622 -11.29 -11.80 -6.41
CA VAL A 622 -12.56 -12.33 -5.89
C VAL A 622 -12.77 -11.90 -4.45
N PHE A 623 -13.98 -11.48 -4.10
CA PHE A 623 -14.48 -11.18 -2.77
C PHE A 623 -15.76 -11.96 -2.49
N GLU A 624 -15.97 -12.29 -1.22
CA GLU A 624 -17.11 -13.05 -0.72
C GLU A 624 -17.70 -12.30 0.47
N ASP A 625 -19.03 -12.34 0.59
CA ASP A 625 -19.82 -11.79 1.69
C ASP A 625 -19.49 -10.33 2.09
N LEU A 626 -19.37 -9.44 1.09
CA LEU A 626 -19.14 -8.02 1.35
C LEU A 626 -20.45 -7.27 1.63
N ALA A 627 -20.50 -6.50 2.71
CA ALA A 627 -21.63 -5.65 3.05
C ALA A 627 -21.34 -4.17 2.79
N PHE A 628 -22.18 -3.53 1.99
CA PHE A 628 -22.11 -2.10 1.69
C PHE A 628 -23.40 -1.40 2.12
N PRO A 629 -23.36 -0.14 2.59
CA PRO A 629 -24.58 0.56 2.98
C PRO A 629 -25.51 0.74 1.78
N ARG A 630 -26.80 0.44 1.93
CA ARG A 630 -27.82 0.50 0.87
C ARG A 630 -27.92 1.87 0.23
N GLU A 631 -27.80 2.94 1.03
CA GLU A 631 -27.83 4.33 0.55
C GLU A 631 -26.71 4.68 -0.45
N ARG A 632 -25.69 3.83 -0.56
CA ARG A 632 -24.59 3.98 -1.51
C ARG A 632 -24.90 3.37 -2.86
N PHE A 633 -26.07 2.81 -3.10
CA PHE A 633 -26.46 2.28 -4.40
C PHE A 633 -27.49 3.21 -5.05
N SER A 634 -27.40 3.36 -6.37
CA SER A 634 -28.49 3.93 -7.16
C SER A 634 -29.69 2.97 -7.19
N GLU A 635 -30.91 3.51 -7.20
CA GLU A 635 -32.12 2.68 -7.25
C GLU A 635 -32.19 1.83 -8.53
N ASP A 636 -31.73 2.36 -9.66
CA ASP A 636 -31.64 1.62 -10.93
C ASP A 636 -30.73 0.39 -10.79
N LEU A 637 -29.57 0.55 -10.12
CA LEU A 637 -28.66 -0.57 -9.86
C LEU A 637 -29.27 -1.58 -8.89
N LEU A 638 -29.94 -1.13 -7.82
CA LEU A 638 -30.61 -2.04 -6.89
C LEU A 638 -31.67 -2.90 -7.59
N GLN A 639 -32.45 -2.31 -8.49
CA GLN A 639 -33.44 -3.03 -9.28
C GLN A 639 -32.77 -4.07 -10.20
N GLU A 640 -31.71 -3.69 -10.91
CA GLU A 640 -30.96 -4.62 -11.78
C GLU A 640 -30.37 -5.79 -10.98
N LEU A 641 -29.73 -5.51 -9.84
CA LEU A 641 -29.13 -6.52 -8.98
C LEU A 641 -30.19 -7.48 -8.42
N ALA A 642 -31.35 -6.95 -8.03
CA ALA A 642 -32.46 -7.75 -7.52
C ALA A 642 -33.09 -8.64 -8.60
N SER A 643 -33.14 -8.21 -9.86
CA SER A 643 -33.71 -9.00 -10.95
C SER A 643 -32.74 -10.01 -11.56
N GLU A 644 -31.47 -9.62 -11.75
CA GLU A 644 -30.50 -10.39 -12.52
C GLU A 644 -29.57 -11.26 -11.65
N ALA A 645 -29.38 -10.93 -10.37
CA ALA A 645 -28.37 -11.54 -9.51
C ALA A 645 -28.85 -11.81 -8.06
N SER A 646 -30.15 -12.04 -7.88
CA SER A 646 -30.82 -12.32 -6.60
C SER A 646 -30.19 -13.42 -5.74
N ARG A 647 -29.56 -14.44 -6.33
CA ARG A 647 -28.88 -15.52 -5.57
C ARG A 647 -27.51 -15.10 -5.05
N SER A 648 -26.95 -14.05 -5.62
CA SER A 648 -25.60 -13.55 -5.29
C SER A 648 -25.65 -12.36 -4.32
N ILE A 649 -26.84 -11.84 -4.04
CA ILE A 649 -27.01 -10.57 -3.34
C ILE A 649 -28.19 -10.68 -2.36
N THR A 650 -27.97 -10.24 -1.13
CA THR A 650 -29.02 -10.03 -0.14
C THR A 650 -29.17 -8.53 0.12
N ILE A 651 -30.35 -7.97 -0.15
CA ILE A 651 -30.67 -6.56 0.10
C ILE A 651 -31.51 -6.47 1.37
N THR A 652 -31.02 -5.77 2.38
CA THR A 652 -31.74 -5.44 3.62
C THR A 652 -32.16 -3.96 3.60
N ASP A 653 -32.86 -3.51 4.65
CA ASP A 653 -33.23 -2.10 4.77
C ASP A 653 -32.01 -1.17 4.87
N THR A 654 -30.91 -1.66 5.43
CA THR A 654 -29.69 -0.89 5.71
C THR A 654 -28.53 -1.19 4.78
N ASP A 655 -28.41 -2.42 4.30
CA ASP A 655 -27.21 -2.93 3.64
C ASP A 655 -27.51 -3.75 2.39
N VAL A 656 -26.53 -3.78 1.48
CA VAL A 656 -26.48 -4.67 0.34
C VAL A 656 -25.30 -5.62 0.57
N ILE A 657 -25.60 -6.89 0.78
CA ILE A 657 -24.62 -7.95 0.99
C ILE A 657 -24.41 -8.67 -0.34
N ILE A 658 -23.17 -8.71 -0.83
CA ILE A 658 -22.79 -9.38 -2.06
C ILE A 658 -21.99 -10.63 -1.70
N HIS A 659 -22.59 -11.80 -1.90
CA HIS A 659 -22.03 -13.09 -1.52
C HIS A 659 -20.84 -13.51 -2.41
N HIS A 660 -20.81 -13.06 -3.66
CA HIS A 660 -19.71 -13.34 -4.57
C HIS A 660 -19.51 -12.21 -5.57
N LEU A 661 -18.30 -11.65 -5.58
CA LEU A 661 -17.97 -10.43 -6.32
C LEU A 661 -16.57 -10.52 -6.92
N TYR A 662 -16.43 -10.13 -8.18
CA TYR A 662 -15.12 -9.84 -8.76
C TYR A 662 -14.89 -8.34 -8.80
N THR A 663 -13.65 -7.92 -8.55
CA THR A 663 -13.21 -6.55 -8.77
C THR A 663 -12.09 -6.53 -9.80
N GLU A 664 -12.17 -5.61 -10.74
CA GLU A 664 -11.17 -5.39 -11.78
C GLU A 664 -10.83 -3.91 -11.92
N ARG A 665 -9.64 -3.63 -12.46
CA ARG A 665 -9.29 -2.24 -12.78
C ARG A 665 -10.25 -1.72 -13.85
N ARG A 666 -10.80 -0.53 -13.62
CA ARG A 666 -11.63 0.14 -14.63
C ARG A 666 -10.77 0.55 -15.82
N VAL A 667 -11.17 0.10 -17.01
CA VAL A 667 -10.63 0.53 -18.30
C VAL A 667 -11.72 1.24 -19.10
N TYR A 668 -11.33 1.93 -20.17
CA TYR A 668 -12.29 2.59 -21.06
C TYR A 668 -12.82 1.57 -22.07
N PRO A 669 -14.12 1.23 -22.12
CA PRO A 669 -14.64 0.27 -23.09
C PRO A 669 -14.26 0.69 -24.52
N LEU A 670 -13.69 -0.23 -25.31
CA LEU A 670 -13.09 0.10 -26.61
C LEU A 670 -14.16 0.59 -27.60
N ASP A 671 -15.36 0.02 -27.58
CA ASP A 671 -16.49 0.49 -28.39
C ASP A 671 -16.83 1.97 -28.15
N LEU A 672 -16.85 2.41 -26.88
CA LEU A 672 -17.03 3.82 -26.52
C LEU A 672 -15.79 4.65 -26.89
N TYR A 673 -14.59 4.09 -26.71
CA TYR A 673 -13.33 4.78 -27.04
C TYR A 673 -13.27 5.14 -28.53
N LEU A 674 -13.67 4.21 -29.40
CA LEU A 674 -13.71 4.41 -30.85
C LEU A 674 -14.72 5.49 -31.29
N GLN A 675 -15.76 5.74 -30.49
CA GLN A 675 -16.80 6.75 -30.76
C GLN A 675 -16.45 8.13 -30.19
N GLU A 676 -15.79 8.18 -29.04
CA GLU A 676 -15.65 9.39 -28.23
C GLU A 676 -14.26 10.05 -28.33
N MET A 677 -13.25 9.32 -28.83
CA MET A 677 -11.86 9.81 -28.88
C MET A 677 -11.46 10.40 -30.24
N PRO A 678 -10.44 11.29 -30.27
CA PRO A 678 -9.85 11.79 -31.50
C PRO A 678 -9.30 10.67 -32.40
N GLU A 679 -9.37 10.89 -33.72
CA GLU A 679 -9.05 9.89 -34.75
C GLU A 679 -7.65 9.28 -34.64
N ASN A 680 -6.63 10.05 -34.23
CA ASN A 680 -5.28 9.55 -34.03
C ASN A 680 -5.19 8.51 -32.89
N LEU A 681 -5.96 8.72 -31.82
CA LEU A 681 -6.04 7.78 -30.70
C LEU A 681 -6.87 6.55 -31.06
N VAL A 682 -7.95 6.75 -31.83
CA VAL A 682 -8.78 5.67 -32.38
C VAL A 682 -7.93 4.75 -33.26
N LEU A 683 -7.16 5.30 -34.21
CA LEU A 683 -6.27 4.52 -35.06
C LEU A 683 -5.27 3.70 -34.24
N SER A 684 -4.61 4.33 -33.26
CA SER A 684 -3.65 3.63 -32.39
C SER A 684 -4.31 2.49 -31.60
N ALA A 685 -5.53 2.70 -31.08
CA ALA A 685 -6.25 1.67 -30.32
C ALA A 685 -6.75 0.54 -31.23
N THR A 686 -7.19 0.85 -32.45
CA THR A 686 -7.62 -0.15 -33.44
C THR A 686 -6.46 -1.07 -33.85
N LEU A 687 -5.27 -0.51 -34.10
CA LEU A 687 -4.08 -1.31 -34.39
C LEU A 687 -3.63 -2.12 -33.16
N ASP A 688 -3.59 -1.51 -31.98
CA ASP A 688 -3.21 -2.23 -30.75
C ASP A 688 -4.22 -3.32 -30.36
N TYR A 689 -5.49 -3.20 -30.75
CA TYR A 689 -6.49 -4.27 -30.60
C TYR A 689 -6.12 -5.52 -31.40
N GLY A 690 -5.68 -5.37 -32.66
CA GLY A 690 -5.21 -6.50 -33.47
C GLY A 690 -3.97 -7.16 -32.86
N HIS A 691 -3.00 -6.35 -32.41
CA HIS A 691 -1.85 -6.84 -31.66
C HIS A 691 -2.25 -7.53 -30.35
N ALA A 692 -3.23 -7.01 -29.62
CA ALA A 692 -3.71 -7.61 -28.37
C ALA A 692 -4.27 -9.02 -28.59
N ILE A 693 -4.99 -9.26 -29.68
CA ILE A 693 -5.47 -10.61 -30.04
C ILE A 693 -4.28 -11.54 -30.28
N LYS A 694 -3.32 -11.12 -31.12
CA LYS A 694 -2.14 -11.93 -31.44
C LYS A 694 -1.32 -12.25 -30.18
N ASP A 695 -1.16 -11.27 -29.30
CA ASP A 695 -0.45 -11.43 -28.03
C ASP A 695 -1.15 -12.45 -27.11
N LEU A 696 -2.48 -12.43 -27.02
CA LEU A 696 -3.25 -13.43 -26.27
C LEU A 696 -3.07 -14.83 -26.85
N CYS A 697 -3.12 -14.96 -28.18
CA CYS A 697 -2.97 -16.24 -28.87
C CYS A 697 -1.56 -16.81 -28.67
N ALA A 698 -0.56 -15.96 -28.76
CA ALA A 698 0.82 -16.29 -28.47
C ALA A 698 1.02 -16.78 -27.01
N ALA A 699 0.16 -16.35 -26.10
CA ALA A 699 0.04 -16.86 -24.73
C ALA A 699 -0.89 -18.08 -24.60
N ASN A 700 -1.29 -18.74 -25.69
CA ASN A 700 -2.25 -19.86 -25.72
C ASN A 700 -3.65 -19.51 -25.18
N ILE A 701 -4.06 -18.25 -25.30
CA ILE A 701 -5.39 -17.79 -24.91
C ILE A 701 -6.18 -17.38 -26.16
N PHE A 702 -7.31 -18.05 -26.38
CA PHE A 702 -8.29 -17.62 -27.36
C PHE A 702 -9.42 -16.85 -26.65
N PRO A 703 -9.66 -15.57 -26.99
CA PRO A 703 -10.67 -14.75 -26.31
C PRO A 703 -12.12 -15.23 -26.52
N GLY A 704 -12.39 -16.03 -27.56
CA GLY A 704 -13.75 -16.36 -27.97
C GLY A 704 -14.37 -15.22 -28.78
N ASP A 705 -15.38 -14.57 -28.22
CA ASP A 705 -16.10 -13.46 -28.86
C ASP A 705 -15.19 -12.22 -29.05
N LEU A 706 -14.78 -11.95 -30.29
CA LEU A 706 -13.88 -10.83 -30.64
C LEU A 706 -14.58 -9.46 -30.73
N PHE A 707 -15.77 -9.28 -30.16
CA PHE A 707 -16.43 -7.97 -30.20
C PHE A 707 -15.62 -6.90 -29.45
N THR A 708 -15.54 -5.69 -30.00
CA THR A 708 -14.82 -4.56 -29.39
C THR A 708 -15.32 -4.22 -27.98
N LYS A 709 -16.61 -4.44 -27.68
CA LYS A 709 -17.20 -4.26 -26.33
C LYS A 709 -16.57 -5.13 -25.23
N ASN A 710 -15.88 -6.21 -25.59
CA ASN A 710 -15.21 -7.13 -24.65
C ASN A 710 -13.77 -6.69 -24.31
N PHE A 711 -13.32 -5.61 -24.96
CA PHE A 711 -11.99 -5.03 -24.81
C PHE A 711 -12.09 -3.61 -24.30
N GLY A 712 -11.03 -3.14 -23.65
CA GLY A 712 -10.92 -1.77 -23.18
C GLY A 712 -9.53 -1.20 -23.30
N VAL A 713 -9.46 0.12 -23.21
CA VAL A 713 -8.25 0.90 -23.35
C VAL A 713 -7.82 1.38 -21.97
N THR A 714 -6.57 1.10 -21.63
CA THR A 714 -5.95 1.58 -20.39
C THR A 714 -5.62 3.07 -20.50
N ARG A 715 -5.32 3.73 -19.36
CA ARG A 715 -4.88 5.14 -19.34
C ARG A 715 -3.68 5.44 -20.26
N HIS A 716 -2.85 4.43 -20.52
CA HIS A 716 -1.64 4.55 -21.34
C HIS A 716 -1.85 4.17 -22.81
N GLY A 717 -3.09 3.92 -23.24
CA GLY A 717 -3.46 3.63 -24.62
C GLY A 717 -3.43 2.16 -25.02
N SER A 718 -3.00 1.25 -24.13
CA SER A 718 -2.98 -0.19 -24.44
C SER A 718 -4.37 -0.81 -24.36
N VAL A 719 -4.71 -1.64 -25.34
CA VAL A 719 -5.92 -2.46 -25.42
C VAL A 719 -5.74 -3.74 -24.62
N VAL A 720 -6.75 -4.04 -23.81
CA VAL A 720 -6.81 -5.19 -22.90
C VAL A 720 -8.19 -5.85 -22.94
N PHE A 721 -8.20 -7.16 -22.78
CA PHE A 721 -9.37 -8.02 -22.70
C PHE A 721 -9.86 -8.15 -21.26
N TYR A 722 -11.18 -8.10 -21.05
CA TYR A 722 -11.79 -8.18 -19.71
C TYR A 722 -13.06 -9.04 -19.63
N ASP A 723 -13.55 -9.63 -20.73
CA ASP A 723 -14.74 -10.49 -20.69
C ASP A 723 -14.37 -11.96 -20.83
N TYR A 724 -14.35 -12.70 -19.71
CA TYR A 724 -13.79 -14.05 -19.69
C TYR A 724 -14.83 -15.15 -19.89
N ASP A 725 -16.07 -14.84 -20.27
CA ASP A 725 -17.15 -15.81 -20.35
C ASP A 725 -16.98 -16.82 -21.51
N GLU A 726 -16.35 -16.44 -22.63
CA GLU A 726 -16.04 -17.30 -23.79
C GLU A 726 -14.57 -17.69 -23.92
N LEU A 727 -13.73 -17.25 -22.98
CA LEU A 727 -12.31 -17.53 -23.01
C LEU A 727 -12.03 -19.05 -22.97
N THR A 728 -11.09 -19.50 -23.80
CA THR A 728 -10.61 -20.89 -23.89
C THR A 728 -9.11 -20.92 -24.22
N LEU A 729 -8.48 -22.09 -24.15
CA LEU A 729 -7.11 -22.27 -24.62
C LEU A 729 -7.09 -22.31 -26.15
N LEU A 730 -6.06 -21.71 -26.76
CA LEU A 730 -5.90 -21.70 -28.20
C LEU A 730 -5.81 -23.12 -28.77
N GLN A 731 -5.14 -24.04 -28.06
CA GLN A 731 -5.01 -25.44 -28.48
C GLN A 731 -6.32 -26.25 -28.44
N ASP A 732 -7.35 -25.77 -27.74
CA ASP A 732 -8.64 -26.47 -27.67
C ASP A 732 -9.57 -26.10 -28.84
N VAL A 733 -9.16 -25.15 -29.68
CA VAL A 733 -9.94 -24.59 -30.80
C VAL A 733 -9.54 -25.26 -32.11
N THR A 734 -10.53 -25.60 -32.93
CA THR A 734 -10.31 -26.13 -34.28
C THR A 734 -10.59 -25.04 -35.31
N PHE A 735 -9.54 -24.41 -35.83
CA PHE A 735 -9.67 -23.43 -36.91
C PHE A 735 -9.90 -24.13 -38.24
N ARG A 736 -10.95 -23.71 -38.97
CA ARG A 736 -11.36 -24.32 -40.23
C ARG A 736 -11.72 -23.25 -41.24
N GLU A 737 -11.50 -23.56 -42.51
CA GLU A 737 -12.05 -22.78 -43.61
C GLU A 737 -13.55 -23.05 -43.80
N ILE A 738 -14.29 -22.03 -44.19
CA ILE A 738 -15.69 -22.18 -44.63
C ILE A 738 -15.69 -22.92 -45.97
N PRO A 739 -16.33 -24.10 -46.09
CA PRO A 739 -16.37 -24.84 -47.34
C PRO A 739 -17.05 -24.04 -48.45
N GLU A 740 -16.54 -24.14 -49.68
CA GLU A 740 -17.22 -23.56 -50.84
C GLU A 740 -18.66 -24.09 -50.95
N ALA A 741 -19.59 -23.20 -51.26
CA ALA A 741 -20.99 -23.55 -51.46
C ALA A 741 -21.12 -24.48 -52.67
N ARG A 742 -21.89 -25.57 -52.53
CA ARG A 742 -22.04 -26.56 -53.61
C ARG A 742 -23.12 -26.16 -54.61
N SER A 743 -24.00 -25.23 -54.22
CA SER A 743 -25.13 -24.79 -55.01
C SER A 743 -25.56 -23.37 -54.63
N PHE A 744 -26.34 -22.72 -55.49
CA PHE A 744 -26.94 -21.41 -55.21
C PHE A 744 -27.89 -21.44 -54.00
N GLU A 745 -28.54 -22.59 -53.74
CA GLU A 745 -29.39 -22.76 -52.56
C GLU A 745 -28.56 -22.75 -51.26
N ASP A 746 -27.36 -23.33 -51.29
CA ASP A 746 -26.40 -23.29 -50.16
C ASP A 746 -26.00 -21.82 -49.87
N GLU A 747 -25.67 -21.02 -50.89
CA GLU A 747 -25.29 -19.59 -50.72
C GLU A 747 -26.40 -18.73 -50.10
N MET A 748 -27.66 -19.06 -50.38
CA MET A 748 -28.83 -18.33 -49.88
C MET A 748 -29.34 -18.84 -48.52
N SER A 749 -28.76 -19.93 -48.00
CA SER A 749 -29.20 -20.55 -46.75
C SER A 749 -28.88 -19.68 -45.53
N SER A 750 -29.85 -19.55 -44.62
CA SER A 750 -29.64 -18.89 -43.32
C SER A 750 -28.97 -19.79 -42.28
N GLN A 751 -28.80 -21.08 -42.58
CA GLN A 751 -28.10 -22.04 -41.72
C GLN A 751 -26.91 -22.68 -42.47
N PRO A 752 -25.83 -23.04 -41.75
CA PRO A 752 -24.70 -23.74 -42.36
C PRO A 752 -25.16 -25.05 -43.01
N TRP A 753 -24.79 -25.29 -44.27
CA TRP A 753 -25.07 -26.55 -45.00
C TRP A 753 -24.04 -27.65 -44.70
N PHE A 754 -23.07 -27.37 -43.83
CA PHE A 754 -22.00 -28.26 -43.41
C PHE A 754 -21.99 -28.44 -41.89
N ALA A 755 -21.35 -29.53 -41.43
CA ALA A 755 -21.28 -29.83 -40.01
C ALA A 755 -20.27 -28.92 -39.30
N VAL A 756 -20.76 -28.27 -38.23
CA VAL A 756 -19.99 -27.40 -37.34
C VAL A 756 -19.87 -28.08 -35.97
N GLY A 757 -18.64 -28.39 -35.57
CA GLY A 757 -18.32 -28.91 -34.24
C GLY A 757 -18.44 -27.83 -33.15
N ALA A 758 -18.45 -28.25 -31.88
CA ALA A 758 -18.58 -27.31 -30.76
C ALA A 758 -17.36 -26.38 -30.59
N ASN A 759 -16.18 -26.80 -31.05
CA ASN A 759 -14.92 -26.06 -30.96
C ASN A 759 -14.46 -25.51 -32.31
N ASP A 760 -15.30 -25.64 -33.36
CA ASP A 760 -14.95 -25.16 -34.69
C ASP A 760 -15.08 -23.64 -34.74
N VAL A 761 -14.05 -22.98 -35.26
CA VAL A 761 -14.00 -21.53 -35.43
C VAL A 761 -13.62 -21.22 -36.87
N PHE A 762 -14.32 -20.24 -37.47
CA PHE A 762 -14.17 -19.80 -38.86
C PHE A 762 -13.68 -18.34 -38.88
N PRO A 763 -12.36 -18.10 -38.90
CA PRO A 763 -11.78 -16.75 -38.90
C PRO A 763 -12.30 -15.81 -39.98
N GLU A 764 -12.78 -16.33 -41.12
CA GLU A 764 -13.35 -15.54 -42.19
C GLU A 764 -14.60 -14.76 -41.76
N GLU A 765 -15.30 -15.24 -40.71
CA GLU A 765 -16.44 -14.54 -40.13
C GLU A 765 -16.04 -13.39 -39.19
N PHE A 766 -14.78 -13.31 -38.75
CA PHE A 766 -14.34 -12.32 -37.76
C PHE A 766 -14.49 -10.88 -38.23
N ARG A 767 -14.46 -10.66 -39.54
CA ARG A 767 -14.74 -9.35 -40.13
C ARG A 767 -16.10 -8.78 -39.73
N LYS A 768 -17.09 -9.64 -39.39
CA LYS A 768 -18.41 -9.22 -38.89
C LYS A 768 -18.35 -8.65 -37.46
N PHE A 769 -17.33 -9.02 -36.69
CA PHE A 769 -17.12 -8.59 -35.29
C PHE A 769 -16.30 -7.29 -35.21
N PHE A 770 -15.44 -7.04 -36.19
CA PHE A 770 -14.60 -5.84 -36.31
C PHE A 770 -15.43 -4.62 -36.74
N ARG A 771 -16.12 -3.99 -35.79
CA ARG A 771 -16.90 -2.77 -36.03
C ARG A 771 -16.06 -1.52 -35.76
N PHE A 772 -15.31 -1.09 -36.77
CA PHE A 772 -14.51 0.14 -36.71
C PHE A 772 -15.13 1.26 -37.55
N PRO A 773 -14.85 2.54 -37.24
CA PRO A 773 -15.15 3.65 -38.14
C PRO A 773 -14.48 3.46 -39.51
N ASP A 774 -15.15 3.87 -40.59
CA ASP A 774 -14.64 3.75 -41.97
C ASP A 774 -13.26 4.37 -42.17
N SER A 775 -12.93 5.41 -41.39
CA SER A 775 -11.65 6.11 -41.48
C SER A 775 -10.44 5.28 -41.05
N VAL A 776 -10.64 4.26 -40.21
CA VAL A 776 -9.55 3.40 -39.70
C VAL A 776 -9.66 1.93 -40.13
N GLY A 777 -10.83 1.49 -40.61
CA GLY A 777 -11.06 0.10 -41.03
C GLY A 777 -10.07 -0.39 -42.08
N ASN A 778 -9.77 0.43 -43.10
CA ASN A 778 -8.77 0.08 -44.11
C ASN A 778 -7.37 -0.11 -43.53
N SER A 779 -6.97 0.71 -42.55
CA SER A 779 -5.67 0.58 -41.89
C SER A 779 -5.58 -0.70 -41.05
N PHE A 780 -6.69 -1.09 -40.41
CA PHE A 780 -6.78 -2.36 -39.70
C PHE A 780 -6.66 -3.54 -40.65
N ASP A 781 -7.40 -3.53 -41.77
CA ASP A 781 -7.36 -4.61 -42.76
C ASP A 781 -5.96 -4.78 -43.36
N ILE A 782 -5.23 -3.67 -43.57
CA ILE A 782 -3.83 -3.71 -44.05
C ILE A 782 -2.88 -4.33 -43.00
N ALA A 783 -3.03 -3.98 -41.73
CA ALA A 783 -2.13 -4.41 -40.67
C ALA A 783 -2.46 -5.79 -40.08
N HIS A 784 -3.74 -6.14 -40.06
CA HIS A 784 -4.32 -7.25 -39.31
C HIS A 784 -5.36 -8.06 -40.09
N GLY A 785 -5.42 -7.91 -41.41
CA GLY A 785 -6.30 -8.74 -42.27
C GLY A 785 -6.00 -10.24 -42.17
N ASP A 786 -4.78 -10.59 -41.76
CA ASP A 786 -4.36 -11.97 -41.46
C ASP A 786 -5.17 -12.62 -40.33
N LEU A 787 -5.79 -11.84 -39.43
CA LEU A 787 -6.68 -12.40 -38.40
C LEU A 787 -7.94 -13.05 -38.98
N CYS A 788 -8.32 -12.74 -40.23
CA CYS A 788 -9.44 -13.39 -40.92
C CYS A 788 -9.03 -14.64 -41.72
N ASP A 789 -7.76 -15.04 -41.67
CA ASP A 789 -7.22 -16.19 -42.39
C ASP A 789 -7.03 -17.38 -41.42
N PRO A 790 -7.71 -18.53 -41.64
CA PRO A 790 -7.54 -19.73 -40.82
C PRO A 790 -6.10 -20.22 -40.69
N GLU A 791 -5.27 -20.09 -41.74
CA GLU A 791 -3.87 -20.54 -41.71
C GLU A 791 -3.05 -19.78 -40.65
N THR A 792 -3.35 -18.49 -40.46
CA THR A 792 -2.67 -17.64 -39.47
C THR A 792 -2.87 -18.17 -38.04
N TRP A 793 -4.06 -18.68 -37.72
CA TRP A 793 -4.38 -19.22 -36.41
C TRP A 793 -3.74 -20.60 -36.18
N VAL A 794 -3.75 -21.45 -37.20
CA VAL A 794 -3.06 -22.76 -37.17
C VAL A 794 -1.54 -22.57 -37.04
N GLU A 795 -0.98 -21.56 -37.67
CA GLU A 795 0.43 -21.17 -37.50
C GLU A 795 0.72 -20.76 -36.05
N MET A 796 -0.13 -19.92 -35.44
CA MET A 796 0.02 -19.53 -34.04
C MET A 796 -0.07 -20.73 -33.08
N GLN A 797 -0.99 -21.68 -33.33
CA GLN A 797 -1.05 -22.94 -32.59
C GLN A 797 0.26 -23.72 -32.66
N ARG A 798 0.83 -23.86 -33.86
CA ARG A 798 2.09 -24.57 -34.09
C ARG A 798 3.28 -23.87 -33.44
N GLN A 799 3.36 -22.54 -33.53
CA GLN A 799 4.43 -21.76 -32.92
C GLN A 799 4.46 -21.92 -31.40
N HIS A 800 3.28 -21.93 -30.78
CA HIS A 800 3.17 -22.13 -29.33
C HIS A 800 3.68 -23.51 -28.89
N GLU A 801 3.50 -24.57 -29.69
CA GLU A 801 4.03 -25.90 -29.38
C GLU A 801 5.56 -25.98 -29.43
N VAL A 802 6.20 -25.18 -30.29
CA VAL A 802 7.65 -25.19 -30.48
C VAL A 802 8.37 -24.33 -29.44
N GLU A 803 8.00 -23.05 -29.34
CA GLU A 803 8.55 -22.15 -28.33
C GLU A 803 7.60 -20.97 -28.07
N ALA A 804 7.21 -20.76 -26.81
CA ALA A 804 6.41 -19.61 -26.44
C ALA A 804 7.17 -18.29 -26.72
N PRO A 805 6.59 -17.34 -27.45
CA PRO A 805 7.29 -16.11 -27.86
C PRO A 805 7.67 -15.23 -26.67
N GLU A 806 8.70 -14.41 -26.86
CA GLU A 806 9.20 -13.49 -25.84
C GLU A 806 8.39 -12.17 -25.86
N PHE A 807 7.75 -11.84 -24.73
CA PHE A 807 6.95 -10.64 -24.58
C PHE A 807 7.69 -9.54 -23.83
N PHE A 808 7.89 -8.39 -24.47
CA PHE A 808 8.51 -7.23 -23.85
C PHE A 808 7.45 -6.26 -23.29
N PRO A 809 7.57 -5.86 -22.01
CA PRO A 809 6.60 -4.95 -21.41
C PRO A 809 6.82 -3.46 -21.76
N TYR A 810 7.65 -3.19 -22.77
CA TYR A 810 8.06 -1.86 -23.22
C TYR A 810 8.22 -1.84 -24.74
N PRO A 811 8.12 -0.65 -25.37
CA PRO A 811 8.26 -0.50 -26.81
C PRO A 811 9.68 -0.82 -27.33
N GLU A 812 9.81 -1.04 -28.64
CA GLU A 812 11.11 -1.35 -29.26
C GLU A 812 12.06 -0.15 -29.26
N GLU A 813 11.54 1.08 -29.29
CA GLU A 813 12.33 2.32 -29.41
C GLU A 813 13.18 2.62 -28.17
N VAL A 814 12.84 2.02 -27.02
CA VAL A 814 13.60 2.17 -25.77
C VAL A 814 14.62 1.05 -25.54
N ARG A 815 14.68 0.08 -26.46
CA ARG A 815 15.65 -1.02 -26.41
C ARG A 815 17.03 -0.55 -26.84
N LEU A 816 18.06 -1.07 -26.20
CA LEU A 816 19.45 -0.78 -26.51
C LEU A 816 19.87 -1.63 -27.71
N ASN A 817 20.63 -1.04 -28.64
CA ASN A 817 21.20 -1.78 -29.75
C ASN A 817 22.30 -2.71 -29.23
N ILE A 818 22.00 -4.00 -29.11
CA ILE A 818 22.95 -5.02 -28.64
C ILE A 818 23.98 -5.39 -29.74
N THR A 819 23.71 -5.08 -31.01
CA THR A 819 24.45 -5.57 -32.19
C THR A 819 25.37 -4.56 -32.89
N LYS A 820 25.46 -3.30 -32.45
CA LYS A 820 26.35 -2.31 -33.08
C LYS A 820 27.56 -2.02 -32.20
N PHE A 821 28.73 -2.00 -32.83
CA PHE A 821 30.10 -1.89 -32.29
C PHE A 821 30.78 -3.23 -31.95
N ASP A 822 30.91 -4.09 -32.95
CA ASP A 822 32.15 -4.85 -33.17
C ASP A 822 33.18 -3.96 -33.88
#